data_AF-A0A7X9C727-F1
#
_entry.id   AF-A0A7X9C727-F1
#
_cell.length_a   1.000
_cell.length_b   1.000
_cell.length_c   1.000
_cell.angle_alpha   90.00
_cell.angle_beta   90.00
_cell.angle_gamma   90.00
#
_symmetry.space_group_name_H-M   'P 1'
#
loop_
_entity.id
_entity.type
_entity.pdbx_description
1 polymer ?
#
loop_
_entity_poly.entity_id
_entity_poly.type
_entity_poly.pdbx_seq_one_letter_code
_entity_poly.pdbx_strand_id
1 'polypeptide(L)'
;MSEVLSSVYDYLGHSRETEIRIITQEGSVISEQVSTEADFIQVCEQWDGRANVYVGINERNEGGTRDQDVISVQTIVLDLDPIRPAGSSASEEQIESVKQQAEKIADWSVANGWHRPELVMSGNGIHVYFAIPPIQITDENRVEITIKLKLFEEEVRNRFETPSVKVDRIQNLSRIIRVPGSLSIKGDSPRRSYPLGDMSRREDGELLDFLIGQKMPVEEQLVRQSGVNGGETRQELCHAWNTLLLNGTNYSDRSEVLFLLATQLLSCGNDREDVLQILMDFDEKNGSKFSNRKNKKVQMERLVVEPAIQKYSLNPVSCIATQKLIGVEFCKGCTRDRIQAPSKAKWRRVIRESSQNSVSKSVESVRSEIRSQVMEHEDGILLIGSPPGSGKSTTSARALRDRECRVLYLAQRHALYDDIVENLGAIPIKGRHPENCIHHIQARDIGEKGWSVSGTLCRSCEGRRQCRYYQQFRETQSWVAPVQYLDSRYIWNQSFDILLLDEVSLQTFVKEQHIDIGEIHYARSYFADIQECNGLLPLLDAITHIITDTRREILKDLTGDELFVALHEHVDVDQIVSEYADDKSWMTTLVERIGCSDPRSLPVNFIEYLLDLLAFENALFAHGGKFNSRIRIDSKRLILYQIRNLRNICMPIIVIDGTMDERIMRSVFGENARIYRPNMKTDAKLIQIVDAGYGKRALAKENTRKRLVRIVNELTDDTTVCCSTKRFAKEHLKGESFHYWGQRGTNEYSDYRRVVLVGGANPNPTSIVHSVRALYYADSYVSDAGDYRWVSHKYVDPQGYGVDTKRWTYDDERIQGWIDSLSSAEMVQSIHRIRPLLDSEKEVYVLSNIPLEQVAPTKMLQLQELEHELGVAENNSTLIRNLVEECIKKNGRVSRANLIQQCRGKCSAKTVDRVMIGLQAELSLVKQMSGRERYWILPEVE
;
A
#
# COMPACT_ATOMS: atom_id res chain seq x y z
N MET A 1 40.06 40.12 6.50
CA MET A 1 39.89 39.07 7.53
C MET A 1 38.63 39.34 8.32
N SER A 2 38.49 40.51 8.95
CA SER A 2 37.28 40.88 9.69
C SER A 2 36.01 40.80 8.84
N GLU A 3 36.04 41.22 7.57
CA GLU A 3 34.93 41.04 6.61
C GLU A 3 34.56 39.56 6.38
N VAL A 4 35.55 38.66 6.29
CA VAL A 4 35.30 37.22 6.13
C VAL A 4 34.69 36.62 7.41
N LEU A 5 35.17 37.05 8.57
CA LEU A 5 34.65 36.61 9.87
C LEU A 5 33.20 37.09 10.08
N SER A 6 32.90 38.31 9.65
CA SER A 6 31.54 38.87 9.59
C SER A 6 30.63 37.98 8.73
N SER A 7 31.03 37.69 7.48
CA SER A 7 30.25 36.79 6.60
C SER A 7 30.07 35.39 7.18
N VAL A 8 31.05 34.84 7.90
CA VAL A 8 30.92 33.54 8.57
C VAL A 8 29.88 33.58 9.69
N TYR A 9 29.93 34.62 10.53
CA TYR A 9 28.98 34.78 11.63
C TYR A 9 27.55 34.90 11.09
N ASP A 10 27.36 35.73 10.06
CA ASP A 10 26.07 35.90 9.38
C ASP A 10 25.59 34.61 8.72
N TYR A 11 26.51 33.85 8.09
CA TYR A 11 26.17 32.61 7.42
C TYR A 11 25.65 31.53 8.39
N LEU A 12 26.23 31.44 9.59
CA LEU A 12 25.79 30.48 10.62
C LEU A 12 24.35 30.75 11.09
N GLY A 13 23.93 32.03 11.08
CA GLY A 13 22.55 32.44 11.37
C GLY A 13 22.08 32.16 12.80
N HIS A 14 22.99 31.95 13.75
CA HIS A 14 22.62 31.64 15.14
C HIS A 14 21.91 32.83 15.79
N SER A 15 20.85 32.54 16.55
CA SER A 15 19.99 33.55 17.19
C SER A 15 20.39 33.87 18.64
N ARG A 16 21.16 32.99 19.28
CA ARG A 16 21.61 33.08 20.67
C ARG A 16 23.13 33.21 20.76
N GLU A 17 23.82 32.10 20.96
CA GLU A 17 25.27 32.04 21.14
C GLU A 17 25.91 31.15 20.08
N THR A 18 27.10 31.54 19.64
CA THR A 18 27.98 30.77 18.77
C THR A 18 29.18 30.27 19.57
N GLU A 19 29.39 28.95 19.56
CA GLU A 19 30.57 28.36 20.19
C GLU A 19 31.81 28.57 19.32
N ILE A 20 32.86 29.16 19.89
CA ILE A 20 34.21 29.17 19.34
C ILE A 20 35.08 28.23 20.17
N ARG A 21 35.70 27.24 19.52
CA ARG A 21 36.61 26.29 20.16
C ARG A 21 38.05 26.53 19.71
N ILE A 22 38.91 26.87 20.67
CA ILE A 22 40.33 27.12 20.48
C ILE A 22 41.12 25.90 20.92
N ILE A 23 41.99 25.40 20.04
CA ILE A 23 42.89 24.27 20.33
C ILE A 23 44.33 24.73 20.16
N THR A 24 45.06 24.83 21.28
CA THR A 24 46.47 25.25 21.29
C THR A 24 47.39 24.17 20.72
N GLN A 25 48.63 24.53 20.38
CA GLN A 25 49.63 23.56 19.89
C GLN A 25 49.97 22.48 20.94
N GLU A 26 49.84 22.82 22.22
CA GLU A 26 50.04 21.92 23.36
C GLU A 26 48.83 20.99 23.58
N GLY A 27 47.76 21.13 22.78
CA GLY A 27 46.55 20.31 22.85
C GLY A 27 45.51 20.78 23.88
N SER A 28 45.71 21.94 24.50
CA SER A 28 44.72 22.51 25.43
C SER A 28 43.50 23.02 24.66
N VAL A 29 42.31 22.75 25.19
CA VAL A 29 41.03 23.13 24.56
C VAL A 29 40.34 24.21 25.40
N ILE A 30 40.04 25.34 24.77
CA ILE A 30 39.25 26.44 25.35
C ILE A 30 37.98 26.56 24.52
N SER A 31 36.83 26.76 25.16
CA SER A 31 35.55 27.00 24.48
C SER A 31 34.95 28.30 24.99
N GLU A 32 34.74 29.24 24.08
CA GLU A 32 34.16 30.55 24.33
C GLU A 32 32.80 30.62 23.62
N GLN A 33 31.82 31.25 24.24
CA GLN A 33 30.50 31.49 23.66
C GLN A 33 30.36 32.98 23.39
N VAL A 34 29.95 33.33 22.17
CA VAL A 34 29.79 34.73 21.76
C VAL A 34 28.38 34.96 21.23
N SER A 35 27.77 36.07 21.63
CA SER A 35 26.39 36.43 21.24
C SER A 35 26.34 37.57 20.22
N THR A 36 27.47 38.20 19.91
CA THR A 36 27.54 39.30 18.94
C THR A 36 28.63 39.05 17.89
N GLU A 37 28.41 39.59 16.71
CA GLU A 37 29.39 39.58 15.61
C GLU A 37 30.73 40.19 16.03
N ALA A 38 30.70 41.31 16.76
CA ALA A 38 31.90 42.00 17.24
C ALA A 38 32.73 41.11 18.17
N ASP A 39 32.08 40.40 19.10
CA ASP A 39 32.76 39.46 20.00
C ASP A 39 33.33 38.26 19.22
N PHE A 40 32.58 37.74 18.24
CA PHE A 40 33.04 36.65 17.38
C PHE A 40 34.32 37.03 16.63
N ILE A 41 34.34 38.22 16.01
CA ILE A 41 35.51 38.75 15.30
C ILE A 41 36.67 38.92 16.27
N GLN A 42 36.45 39.54 17.44
CA GLN A 42 37.49 39.81 18.43
C GLN A 42 38.16 38.52 18.92
N VAL A 43 37.38 37.50 19.28
CA VAL A 43 37.91 36.21 19.75
C VAL A 43 38.70 35.51 18.63
N CYS A 44 38.17 35.51 17.41
CA CYS A 44 38.84 34.90 16.28
C CYS A 44 40.16 35.59 15.93
N GLU A 45 40.22 36.92 15.93
CA GLU A 45 41.44 37.71 15.70
C GLU A 45 42.47 37.56 16.82
N GLN A 46 42.01 37.46 18.07
CA GLN A 46 42.89 37.24 19.23
C GLN A 46 43.69 35.94 19.12
N TRP A 47 43.07 34.89 18.57
CA TRP A 47 43.63 33.54 18.53
C TRP A 47 44.20 33.14 17.16
N ASP A 48 43.96 33.92 16.11
CA ASP A 48 44.51 33.66 14.77
C ASP A 48 46.05 33.57 14.79
N GLY A 49 46.57 32.53 14.13
CA GLY A 49 48.01 32.23 14.10
C GLY A 49 48.63 31.77 15.43
N ARG A 50 47.91 31.87 16.56
CA ARG A 50 48.37 31.41 17.90
C ARG A 50 47.83 30.03 18.24
N ALA A 51 46.63 29.70 17.78
CA ALA A 51 45.95 28.42 18.00
C ALA A 51 45.10 28.05 16.79
N ASN A 52 44.60 26.81 16.74
CA ASN A 52 43.57 26.46 15.77
C ASN A 52 42.21 26.93 16.28
N VAL A 53 41.53 27.74 15.48
CA VAL A 53 40.21 28.32 15.81
C VAL A 53 39.12 27.56 15.04
N TYR A 54 38.16 27.01 15.78
CA TYR A 54 37.01 26.28 15.25
C TYR A 54 35.70 26.93 15.73
N VAL A 55 34.62 26.70 15.02
CA VAL A 55 33.27 27.15 15.35
C VAL A 55 32.30 25.97 15.34
N GLY A 56 31.34 25.97 16.26
CA GLY A 56 30.20 25.04 16.23
C GLY A 56 29.31 25.31 15.01
N ILE A 57 29.02 24.28 14.22
CA ILE A 57 28.16 24.42 13.03
C ILE A 57 26.71 24.77 13.41
N ASN A 58 26.26 24.19 14.53
CA ASN A 58 24.89 24.25 15.00
C ASN A 58 24.80 25.04 16.31
N GLU A 59 23.67 25.72 16.50
CA GLU A 59 23.37 26.52 17.68
C GLU A 59 23.13 25.63 18.91
N ARG A 60 23.52 26.12 20.09
CA ARG A 60 23.51 25.37 21.35
C ARG A 60 22.87 26.17 22.48
N ASN A 61 22.52 25.45 23.55
CA ASN A 61 22.23 26.08 24.84
C ASN A 61 23.48 26.77 25.40
N GLU A 62 23.28 27.79 26.23
CA GLU A 62 24.35 28.55 26.88
C GLU A 62 25.37 27.63 27.56
N GLY A 63 26.65 27.79 27.21
CA GLY A 63 27.75 26.95 27.73
C GLY A 63 27.79 25.49 27.24
N GLY A 64 26.92 25.11 26.31
CA GLY A 64 26.82 23.76 25.76
C GLY A 64 27.95 23.40 24.79
N THR A 65 28.40 22.14 24.81
CA THR A 65 29.54 21.65 24.00
C THR A 65 29.32 20.26 23.39
N ARG A 66 28.21 19.57 23.71
CA ARG A 66 27.89 18.18 23.33
C ARG A 66 26.68 18.09 22.42
N ASP A 67 26.46 16.92 21.82
CA ASP A 67 25.33 16.67 20.90
C ASP A 67 23.96 16.96 21.52
N GLN A 68 23.81 16.68 22.82
CA GLN A 68 22.58 16.93 23.58
C GLN A 68 22.30 18.44 23.80
N ASP A 69 23.32 19.28 23.69
CA ASP A 69 23.20 20.72 23.96
C ASP A 69 22.77 21.49 22.70
N VAL A 70 22.75 20.84 21.53
CA VAL A 70 22.34 21.42 20.25
C VAL A 70 20.82 21.62 20.23
N ILE A 71 20.39 22.82 19.86
CA ILE A 71 18.98 23.25 19.87
C ILE A 71 18.41 23.47 18.49
N SER A 72 19.23 23.77 17.49
CA SER A 72 18.78 23.94 16.11
C SER A 72 19.83 23.44 15.11
N VAL A 73 19.37 22.94 13.97
CA VAL A 73 20.21 22.63 12.81
C VAL A 73 19.72 23.46 11.65
N GLN A 74 20.60 24.30 11.12
CA GLN A 74 20.28 25.24 10.03
C GLN A 74 21.44 25.45 9.04
N THR A 75 22.56 24.78 9.30
CA THR A 75 23.76 24.78 8.48
C THR A 75 24.29 23.35 8.40
N ILE A 76 24.58 22.88 7.19
CA ILE A 76 25.15 21.55 6.95
C ILE A 76 26.48 21.73 6.24
N VAL A 77 27.51 21.06 6.72
CA VAL A 77 28.86 21.14 6.15
C VAL A 77 29.37 19.77 5.82
N LEU A 78 29.89 19.59 4.62
CA LEU A 78 30.60 18.40 4.18
C LEU A 78 32.09 18.73 4.08
N ASP A 79 32.96 17.82 4.52
CA ASP A 79 34.41 18.02 4.58
C ASP A 79 35.10 17.08 3.59
N LEU A 80 35.68 17.66 2.53
CA LEU A 80 36.39 16.90 1.50
C LEU A 80 37.89 17.12 1.66
N ASP A 81 38.63 16.02 1.81
CA ASP A 81 40.08 16.03 1.97
C ASP A 81 40.76 15.11 0.95
N PRO A 82 41.97 15.43 0.46
CA PRO A 82 42.70 14.53 -0.41
C PRO A 82 43.25 13.34 0.39
N ILE A 83 43.24 12.15 -0.21
CA ILE A 83 43.85 10.95 0.39
C ILE A 83 45.37 11.11 0.30
N ARG A 84 46.03 11.20 1.46
CA ARG A 84 47.48 11.46 1.58
C ARG A 84 48.07 10.84 2.85
N PRO A 85 49.40 10.66 2.94
CA PRO A 85 50.06 10.18 4.16
C PRO A 85 49.74 11.08 5.36
N ALA A 86 49.48 10.45 6.51
CA ALA A 86 49.21 11.15 7.77
C ALA A 86 50.36 12.12 8.12
N GLY A 87 50.02 13.33 8.58
CA GLY A 87 51.01 14.38 8.87
C GLY A 87 51.42 15.22 7.64
N SER A 88 51.01 14.82 6.44
CA SER A 88 51.10 15.57 5.17
C SER A 88 50.71 17.07 5.25
N SER A 89 51.12 17.93 4.30
CA SER A 89 50.24 19.01 3.81
C SER A 89 49.80 18.65 2.39
N ALA A 90 48.60 19.06 1.96
CA ALA A 90 48.14 18.77 0.60
C ALA A 90 48.96 19.56 -0.44
N SER A 91 49.27 18.96 -1.59
CA SER A 91 49.85 19.66 -2.74
C SER A 91 48.81 20.54 -3.45
N GLU A 92 49.25 21.47 -4.30
CA GLU A 92 48.32 22.29 -5.11
C GLU A 92 47.45 21.43 -6.03
N GLU A 93 48.04 20.41 -6.67
CA GLU A 93 47.31 19.46 -7.51
C GLU A 93 46.26 18.66 -6.73
N GLN A 94 46.57 18.25 -5.50
CA GLN A 94 45.63 17.54 -4.63
C GLN A 94 44.46 18.45 -4.23
N ILE A 95 44.73 19.72 -3.89
CA ILE A 95 43.68 20.68 -3.56
C ILE A 95 42.79 20.98 -4.77
N GLU A 96 43.38 21.12 -5.96
CA GLU A 96 42.61 21.33 -7.18
C GLU A 96 41.71 20.12 -7.49
N SER A 97 42.19 18.89 -7.26
CA SER A 97 41.38 17.67 -7.38
C SER A 97 40.19 17.65 -6.42
N VAL A 98 40.41 18.03 -5.15
CA VAL A 98 39.34 18.15 -4.14
C VAL A 98 38.35 19.23 -4.51
N LYS A 99 38.83 20.38 -5.00
CA LYS A 99 37.99 21.49 -5.47
C LYS A 99 37.12 21.07 -6.64
N GLN A 100 37.65 20.33 -7.61
CA GLN A 100 36.85 19.79 -8.73
C GLN A 100 35.75 18.85 -8.24
N GLN A 101 35.98 18.04 -7.21
CA GLN A 101 34.93 17.21 -6.62
C GLN A 101 33.89 18.04 -5.86
N ALA A 102 34.32 19.07 -5.12
CA ALA A 102 33.41 19.99 -4.46
C ALA A 102 32.52 20.76 -5.47
N GLU A 103 33.06 21.17 -6.62
CA GLU A 103 32.28 21.79 -7.69
C GLU A 103 31.25 20.83 -8.29
N LYS A 104 31.57 19.54 -8.43
CA LYS A 104 30.60 18.52 -8.86
C LYS A 104 29.46 18.36 -7.87
N ILE A 105 29.74 18.43 -6.56
CA ILE A 105 28.68 18.46 -5.53
C ILE A 105 27.83 19.71 -5.70
N ALA A 106 28.44 20.87 -5.97
CA ALA A 106 27.73 22.12 -6.16
C ALA A 106 26.85 22.15 -7.43
N ASP A 107 27.29 21.49 -8.50
CA ASP A 107 26.50 21.32 -9.73
C ASP A 107 25.36 20.30 -9.52
N TRP A 108 25.60 19.26 -8.73
CA TRP A 108 24.62 18.21 -8.45
C TRP A 108 23.41 18.64 -7.60
N SER A 109 23.57 19.20 -6.41
CA SER A 109 23.51 20.65 -6.32
C SER A 109 22.25 21.25 -6.95
N VAL A 110 22.54 22.15 -7.88
CA VAL A 110 21.60 22.84 -8.75
C VAL A 110 20.75 21.87 -9.60
N ALA A 111 21.31 20.75 -10.05
CA ALA A 111 20.59 19.78 -10.87
C ALA A 111 19.41 19.11 -10.14
N ASN A 112 19.48 18.98 -8.81
CA ASN A 112 18.38 18.49 -7.96
C ASN A 112 17.37 19.59 -7.58
N GLY A 113 17.52 20.80 -8.11
CA GLY A 113 16.66 21.94 -7.77
C GLY A 113 17.07 22.67 -6.49
N TRP A 114 18.18 22.29 -5.86
CA TRP A 114 18.71 22.92 -4.66
C TRP A 114 19.53 24.17 -5.00
N HIS A 115 19.67 25.07 -4.03
CA HIS A 115 20.58 26.19 -4.09
C HIS A 115 22.03 25.70 -4.18
N ARG A 116 22.85 26.46 -4.93
CA ARG A 116 24.28 26.18 -5.02
C ARG A 116 24.93 26.38 -3.64
N PRO A 117 25.65 25.39 -3.08
CA PRO A 117 26.34 25.54 -1.81
C PRO A 117 27.55 26.46 -1.91
N GLU A 118 27.94 27.04 -0.78
CA GLU A 118 29.16 27.83 -0.68
C GLU A 118 30.38 26.94 -0.47
N LEU A 119 31.43 27.16 -1.27
CA LEU A 119 32.67 26.39 -1.21
C LEU A 119 33.74 27.15 -0.43
N VAL A 120 34.38 26.48 0.52
CA VAL A 120 35.37 27.10 1.40
C VAL A 120 36.64 26.27 1.46
N MET A 121 37.78 26.89 1.20
CA MET A 121 39.09 26.29 1.43
C MET A 121 39.33 26.15 2.95
N SER A 122 39.40 24.92 3.45
CA SER A 122 39.54 24.62 4.90
C SER A 122 40.98 24.60 5.39
N GLY A 123 41.94 24.63 4.46
CA GLY A 123 43.38 24.62 4.70
C GLY A 123 44.08 23.50 3.93
N ASN A 124 43.58 22.27 3.98
CA ASN A 124 44.11 21.15 3.18
C ASN A 124 43.07 20.50 2.26
N GLY A 125 41.80 20.91 2.37
CA GLY A 125 40.67 20.40 1.62
C GLY A 125 39.62 21.47 1.41
N ILE A 126 38.43 21.07 0.96
CA ILE A 126 37.31 21.96 0.68
C ILE A 126 36.11 21.55 1.53
N HIS A 127 35.54 22.53 2.24
CA HIS A 127 34.23 22.38 2.86
C HIS A 127 33.15 22.84 1.89
N VAL A 128 32.03 22.11 1.88
CA VAL A 128 30.81 22.46 1.13
C VAL A 128 29.73 22.83 2.14
N TYR A 129 29.26 24.09 2.09
CA TYR A 129 28.29 24.62 3.03
C TYR A 129 26.90 24.73 2.40
N PHE A 130 25.90 24.16 3.06
CA PHE A 130 24.49 24.34 2.76
C PHE A 130 23.82 25.11 3.89
N ALA A 131 22.88 25.99 3.53
CA ALA A 131 22.00 26.67 4.46
C ALA A 131 20.56 26.16 4.24
N ILE A 132 19.89 25.77 5.32
CA ILE A 132 18.51 25.30 5.30
C ILE A 132 17.68 26.10 6.32
N PRO A 133 16.34 26.16 6.17
CA PRO A 133 15.48 26.68 7.21
C PRO A 133 15.70 25.90 8.54
N PRO A 134 15.57 26.56 9.70
CA PRO A 134 15.97 25.98 10.97
C PRO A 134 15.11 24.80 11.42
N ILE A 135 15.75 23.66 11.64
CA ILE A 135 15.16 22.48 12.30
C ILE A 135 15.37 22.62 13.80
N GLN A 136 14.29 22.74 14.57
CA GLN A 136 14.37 22.73 16.04
C GLN A 136 14.63 21.29 16.53
N ILE A 137 15.64 21.12 17.38
CA ILE A 137 16.05 19.82 17.90
C ILE A 137 15.40 19.57 19.27
N THR A 138 14.61 18.50 19.36
CA THR A 138 13.99 17.99 20.59
C THR A 138 14.48 16.59 20.91
N ASP A 139 14.21 16.07 22.11
CA ASP A 139 14.62 14.72 22.47
C ASP A 139 13.97 13.64 21.58
N GLU A 140 12.76 13.90 21.07
CA GLU A 140 12.02 12.99 20.19
C GLU A 140 12.60 12.91 18.78
N ASN A 141 13.10 14.03 18.22
CA ASN A 141 13.59 14.07 16.84
C ASN A 141 15.12 13.99 16.72
N ARG A 142 15.88 14.20 17.80
CA ARG A 142 17.36 14.29 17.79
C ARG A 142 18.02 13.14 17.07
N VAL A 143 17.59 11.91 17.37
CA VAL A 143 18.13 10.68 16.79
C VAL A 143 17.83 10.60 15.29
N GLU A 144 16.59 10.91 14.91
CA GLU A 144 16.14 10.93 13.52
C GLU A 144 16.92 11.94 12.68
N ILE A 145 17.01 13.19 13.13
CA ILE A 145 17.73 14.26 12.41
C ILE A 145 19.22 13.91 12.29
N THR A 146 19.85 13.40 13.36
CA THR A 146 21.26 12.96 13.31
C THR A 146 21.48 11.89 12.25
N ILE A 147 20.55 10.93 12.14
CA ILE A 147 20.66 9.85 11.15
C ILE A 147 20.44 10.37 9.74
N LYS A 148 19.48 11.27 9.52
CA LYS A 148 19.21 11.89 8.22
C LYS A 148 20.39 12.72 7.71
N LEU A 149 21.05 13.47 8.59
CA LEU A 149 22.29 14.17 8.21
C LEU A 149 23.38 13.18 7.79
N LYS A 150 23.57 12.09 8.54
CA LYS A 150 24.54 11.02 8.17
C LYS A 150 24.21 10.34 6.86
N LEU A 151 22.92 10.12 6.56
CA LEU A 151 22.47 9.56 5.30
C LEU A 151 22.73 10.51 4.12
N PHE A 152 22.53 11.82 4.31
CA PHE A 152 22.92 12.82 3.31
C PHE A 152 24.43 12.84 3.04
N GLU A 153 25.25 12.81 4.09
CA GLU A 153 26.71 12.69 3.95
C GLU A 153 27.11 11.39 3.24
N GLU A 154 26.45 10.27 3.56
CA GLU A 154 26.69 8.98 2.91
C GLU A 154 26.33 9.01 1.43
N GLU A 155 25.23 9.67 1.05
CA GLU A 155 24.82 9.85 -0.34
C GLU A 155 25.87 10.65 -1.13
N VAL A 156 26.36 11.75 -0.56
CA VAL A 156 27.44 12.53 -1.17
C VAL A 156 28.71 11.69 -1.28
N ARG A 157 29.03 10.92 -0.24
CA ARG A 157 30.19 10.05 -0.22
C ARG A 157 30.13 9.00 -1.34
N ASN A 158 29.01 8.31 -1.48
CA ASN A 158 28.82 7.28 -2.50
C ASN A 158 28.95 7.84 -3.93
N ARG A 159 28.53 9.09 -4.15
CA ARG A 159 28.57 9.73 -5.47
C ARG A 159 29.90 10.38 -5.82
N PHE A 160 30.56 10.99 -4.84
CA PHE A 160 31.66 11.94 -5.08
C PHE A 160 32.99 11.56 -4.42
N GLU A 161 33.01 10.54 -3.54
CA GLU A 161 34.27 9.98 -3.05
C GLU A 161 35.02 9.29 -4.19
N THR A 162 36.33 9.48 -4.25
CA THR A 162 37.21 8.89 -5.27
C THR A 162 38.46 8.32 -4.61
N PRO A 163 39.25 7.48 -5.31
CA PRO A 163 40.52 6.97 -4.76
C PRO A 163 41.53 8.06 -4.36
N SER A 164 41.33 9.32 -4.80
CA SER A 164 42.17 10.47 -4.47
C SER A 164 41.54 11.49 -3.54
N VAL A 165 40.21 11.49 -3.36
CA VAL A 165 39.46 12.49 -2.58
C VAL A 165 38.46 11.77 -1.69
N LYS A 166 38.54 12.03 -0.39
CA LYS A 166 37.71 11.44 0.66
C LYS A 166 36.66 12.44 1.13
N VAL A 167 35.44 11.98 1.38
CA VAL A 167 34.43 12.77 2.11
C VAL A 167 34.43 12.28 3.57
N ASP A 168 34.83 13.14 4.50
CA ASP A 168 34.98 12.79 5.90
C ASP A 168 33.64 12.69 6.63
N ARG A 169 33.51 11.70 7.53
CA ARG A 169 32.29 11.48 8.31
C ARG A 169 32.23 12.43 9.50
N ILE A 170 31.53 13.56 9.33
CA ILE A 170 31.48 14.64 10.30
C ILE A 170 30.05 15.02 10.76
N GLN A 171 29.00 14.30 10.33
CA GLN A 171 27.61 14.60 10.72
C GLN A 171 27.21 14.12 12.13
N ASN A 172 27.89 14.60 13.16
CA ASN A 172 27.37 14.59 14.53
C ASN A 172 26.88 16.00 14.90
N LEU A 173 25.82 16.14 15.71
CA LEU A 173 25.17 17.44 15.93
C LEU A 173 26.12 18.49 16.53
N SER A 174 27.02 18.08 17.43
CA SER A 174 28.01 18.95 18.08
C SER A 174 29.28 19.18 17.26
N ARG A 175 29.25 18.93 15.95
CA ARG A 175 30.44 19.09 15.12
C ARG A 175 30.94 20.54 15.15
N ILE A 176 32.27 20.67 15.21
CA ILE A 176 33.00 21.92 15.07
C ILE A 176 33.82 21.86 13.77
N ILE A 177 33.98 23.01 13.12
CA ILE A 177 34.75 23.17 11.88
C ILE A 177 35.65 24.39 11.97
N ARG A 178 36.73 24.42 11.18
CA ARG A 178 37.66 25.56 11.20
C ARG A 178 36.94 26.84 10.77
N VAL A 179 37.17 27.93 11.49
CA VAL A 179 36.64 29.25 11.12
C VAL A 179 37.26 29.69 9.79
N PRO A 180 36.47 29.92 8.73
CA PRO A 180 36.97 30.52 7.48
C PRO A 180 37.59 31.89 7.77
N GLY A 181 38.79 32.13 7.25
CA GLY A 181 39.58 33.34 7.53
C GLY A 181 40.69 33.12 8.57
N SER A 182 40.69 32.01 9.34
CA SER A 182 41.74 31.68 10.32
C SER A 182 42.90 30.86 9.71
N LEU A 183 44.07 30.91 10.35
CA LEU A 183 45.26 30.17 9.90
C LEU A 183 45.24 28.71 10.41
N SER A 184 45.39 27.75 9.49
CA SER A 184 45.65 26.35 9.83
C SER A 184 47.11 26.16 10.21
N ILE A 185 47.36 25.93 11.50
CA ILE A 185 48.71 25.67 12.04
C ILE A 185 49.05 24.16 12.11
N LYS A 186 48.22 23.28 11.51
CA LYS A 186 48.46 21.84 11.41
C LYS A 186 49.22 21.51 10.11
N GLY A 187 50.32 20.76 10.21
CA GLY A 187 51.16 20.31 9.10
C GLY A 187 52.39 21.19 8.85
N ASP A 188 53.27 20.76 7.94
CA ASP A 188 54.56 21.42 7.66
C ASP A 188 54.43 22.78 6.94
N SER A 189 53.22 23.14 6.44
CA SER A 189 52.95 24.40 5.75
C SER A 189 51.63 25.03 6.23
N PRO A 190 51.67 26.13 6.99
CA PRO A 190 50.47 26.83 7.41
C PRO A 190 49.69 27.42 6.22
N ARG A 191 48.39 27.16 6.16
CA ARG A 191 47.49 27.67 5.10
C ARG A 191 46.28 28.36 5.73
N ARG A 192 45.94 29.56 5.23
CA ARG A 192 44.76 30.30 5.69
C ARG A 192 43.51 29.75 5.01
N SER A 193 42.45 29.53 5.77
CA SER A 193 41.14 29.17 5.22
C SER A 193 40.47 30.41 4.61
N TYR A 194 39.72 30.25 3.53
CA TYR A 194 38.98 31.35 2.91
C TYR A 194 37.82 30.82 2.05
N PRO A 195 36.69 31.53 1.97
CA PRO A 195 35.64 31.26 0.99
C PRO A 195 36.17 31.38 -0.45
N LEU A 196 35.79 30.46 -1.32
CA LEU A 196 36.17 30.53 -2.75
C LEU A 196 35.31 31.53 -3.54
N GLY A 197 34.17 31.94 -2.98
CA GLY A 197 33.23 32.93 -3.50
C GLY A 197 32.66 33.82 -2.39
N ASP A 198 31.56 34.49 -2.67
CA ASP A 198 30.85 35.33 -1.70
C ASP A 198 30.00 34.47 -0.75
N MET A 199 30.29 34.51 0.55
CA MET A 199 29.65 33.64 1.54
C MET A 199 28.32 34.24 1.99
N SER A 200 27.28 33.99 1.21
CA SER A 200 25.92 34.50 1.45
C SER A 200 24.96 33.40 1.91
N ARG A 201 24.19 33.64 2.98
CA ARG A 201 23.20 32.69 3.47
C ARG A 201 21.96 32.68 2.56
N ARG A 202 21.71 31.55 1.91
CA ARG A 202 20.48 31.31 1.12
C ARG A 202 19.84 30.01 1.59
N GLU A 203 18.72 30.13 2.29
CA GLU A 203 18.05 28.97 2.87
C GLU A 203 17.32 28.15 1.82
N ASP A 204 17.63 26.86 1.78
CA ASP A 204 17.11 25.92 0.81
C ASP A 204 16.01 25.04 1.42
N GLY A 205 14.75 25.36 1.11
CA GLY A 205 13.59 24.60 1.56
C GLY A 205 13.46 23.22 0.89
N GLU A 206 13.88 23.10 -0.37
CA GLU A 206 13.80 21.83 -1.13
C GLU A 206 14.85 20.83 -0.61
N LEU A 207 16.03 21.31 -0.24
CA LEU A 207 17.03 20.48 0.44
C LEU A 207 16.55 20.06 1.84
N LEU A 208 15.89 20.95 2.59
CA LEU A 208 15.27 20.59 3.87
C LEU A 208 14.22 19.48 3.69
N ASP A 209 13.31 19.63 2.72
CA ASP A 209 12.28 18.63 2.43
C ASP A 209 12.91 17.31 1.99
N PHE A 210 13.98 17.35 1.21
CA PHE A 210 14.77 16.16 0.87
C PHE A 210 15.34 15.48 2.12
N LEU A 211 16.00 16.21 3.02
CA LEU A 211 16.58 15.68 4.25
C LEU A 211 15.53 15.06 5.17
N ILE A 212 14.40 15.74 5.36
CA ILE A 212 13.27 15.26 6.17
C ILE A 212 12.55 14.08 5.49
N GLY A 213 12.56 14.02 4.15
CA GLY A 213 11.97 12.92 3.39
C GLY A 213 12.75 11.60 3.44
N GLN A 214 14.01 11.60 3.92
CA GLN A 214 14.84 10.39 3.98
C GLN A 214 14.29 9.35 4.98
N LYS A 215 14.26 8.08 4.56
CA LYS A 215 13.76 6.97 5.39
C LYS A 215 14.82 6.50 6.38
N MET A 216 14.41 6.27 7.62
CA MET A 216 15.29 5.70 8.63
C MET A 216 15.53 4.18 8.42
N PRO A 217 16.77 3.69 8.58
CA PRO A 217 17.03 2.26 8.60
C PRO A 217 16.43 1.61 9.86
N VAL A 218 15.80 0.44 9.70
CA VAL A 218 15.16 -0.33 10.79
C VAL A 218 16.14 -1.41 11.27
N GLU A 219 16.57 -1.37 12.53
CA GLU A 219 17.39 -2.44 13.13
C GLU A 219 16.52 -3.60 13.67
N GLU A 220 16.85 -4.83 13.29
CA GLU A 220 16.29 -6.06 13.90
C GLU A 220 16.95 -6.33 15.27
N GLN A 221 16.15 -6.38 16.34
CA GLN A 221 16.66 -6.66 17.70
C GLN A 221 16.74 -8.17 18.02
N LEU A 222 17.94 -8.62 18.40
CA LEU A 222 18.25 -9.93 18.99
C LEU A 222 17.54 -10.13 20.35
N VAL A 223 16.87 -11.28 20.53
CA VAL A 223 16.15 -11.66 21.77
C VAL A 223 17.12 -11.99 22.92
N ARG A 224 16.94 -11.34 24.08
CA ARG A 224 17.58 -11.68 25.37
C ARG A 224 16.80 -12.80 26.09
N GLN A 225 17.49 -13.70 26.78
CA GLN A 225 16.87 -14.77 27.59
C GLN A 225 16.28 -14.19 28.90
N SER A 226 14.96 -14.29 29.10
CA SER A 226 14.23 -13.62 30.20
C SER A 226 13.18 -14.48 30.91
N GLY A 227 13.35 -15.80 31.03
CA GLY A 227 12.34 -16.69 31.66
C GLY A 227 12.56 -17.10 33.13
N VAL A 228 11.60 -17.86 33.64
CA VAL A 228 11.41 -18.28 35.05
C VAL A 228 11.47 -19.81 35.17
N ASN A 229 12.01 -20.32 36.29
CA ASN A 229 12.02 -21.75 36.60
C ASN A 229 10.84 -22.10 37.51
N GLY A 230 9.78 -22.71 36.95
CA GLY A 230 8.55 -23.05 37.67
C GLY A 230 8.57 -24.31 38.54
N GLY A 231 9.73 -24.75 39.06
CA GLY A 231 9.80 -25.80 40.09
C GLY A 231 9.12 -27.15 39.77
N GLU A 232 8.40 -27.71 40.74
CA GLU A 232 7.56 -28.92 40.58
C GLU A 232 6.29 -28.63 39.76
N THR A 233 5.77 -27.40 39.86
CA THR A 233 4.56 -26.89 39.20
C THR A 233 4.62 -26.96 37.66
N ARG A 234 5.84 -27.07 37.08
CA ARG A 234 6.07 -27.19 35.63
C ARG A 234 6.16 -28.64 35.11
N GLN A 235 6.24 -29.64 35.99
CA GLN A 235 6.55 -31.04 35.59
C GLN A 235 5.50 -31.62 34.64
N GLU A 236 4.25 -31.16 34.75
CA GLU A 236 3.12 -31.60 33.92
C GLU A 236 2.89 -30.76 32.64
N LEU A 237 3.68 -29.68 32.46
CA LEU A 237 3.66 -28.86 31.26
C LEU A 237 4.32 -29.59 30.09
N CYS A 238 3.75 -29.45 28.89
CA CYS A 238 4.42 -29.95 27.70
C CYS A 238 5.67 -29.12 27.37
N HIS A 239 6.56 -29.67 26.56
CA HIS A 239 7.84 -29.04 26.20
C HIS A 239 7.69 -27.59 25.73
N ALA A 240 6.71 -27.29 24.88
CA ALA A 240 6.46 -25.95 24.37
C ALA A 240 6.14 -24.91 25.47
N TRP A 241 5.33 -25.29 26.46
CA TRP A 241 5.00 -24.43 27.60
C TRP A 241 6.17 -24.28 28.57
N ASN A 242 6.94 -25.36 28.76
CA ASN A 242 8.18 -25.31 29.53
C ASN A 242 9.21 -24.37 28.89
N THR A 243 9.35 -24.38 27.56
CA THR A 243 10.22 -23.47 26.82
C THR A 243 9.78 -22.02 26.92
N LEU A 244 8.48 -21.71 26.78
CA LEU A 244 7.95 -20.36 27.01
C LEU A 244 8.29 -19.87 28.41
N LEU A 245 8.03 -20.70 29.42
CA LEU A 245 8.27 -20.35 30.81
C LEU A 245 9.75 -20.06 31.07
N LEU A 246 10.65 -20.90 30.52
CA LEU A 246 12.11 -20.80 30.74
C LEU A 246 12.80 -19.71 29.92
N ASN A 247 12.29 -19.39 28.74
CA ASN A 247 12.96 -18.46 27.82
C ASN A 247 12.33 -17.06 27.84
N GLY A 248 11.11 -16.90 28.35
CA GLY A 248 10.40 -15.63 28.35
C GLY A 248 9.67 -15.35 27.03
N THR A 249 9.16 -14.14 26.87
CA THR A 249 8.52 -13.71 25.62
C THR A 249 8.65 -12.20 25.37
N ASN A 250 8.81 -11.84 24.10
CA ASN A 250 8.79 -10.46 23.60
C ASN A 250 7.41 -10.05 23.06
N TYR A 251 6.38 -10.88 23.24
CA TYR A 251 5.03 -10.60 22.73
C TYR A 251 4.46 -9.35 23.41
N SER A 252 3.90 -8.43 22.60
CA SER A 252 3.45 -7.11 23.04
C SER A 252 2.21 -7.18 23.93
N ASP A 253 1.30 -8.14 23.69
CA ASP A 253 0.12 -8.35 24.55
C ASP A 253 0.47 -9.25 25.74
N ARG A 254 0.85 -8.60 26.83
CA ARG A 254 1.23 -9.29 28.06
C ARG A 254 0.05 -9.97 28.75
N SER A 255 -1.15 -9.41 28.62
CA SER A 255 -2.36 -9.91 29.28
C SER A 255 -2.80 -11.23 28.66
N GLU A 256 -2.72 -11.37 27.34
CA GLU A 256 -3.04 -12.63 26.64
C GLU A 256 -2.07 -13.76 27.02
N VAL A 257 -0.77 -13.46 27.09
CA VAL A 257 0.26 -14.45 27.48
C VAL A 257 0.04 -14.95 28.89
N LEU A 258 -0.12 -14.04 29.86
CA LEU A 258 -0.30 -14.39 31.26
C LEU A 258 -1.58 -15.20 31.45
N PHE A 259 -2.66 -14.84 30.75
CA PHE A 259 -3.92 -15.58 30.78
C PHE A 259 -3.75 -17.02 30.30
N LEU A 260 -3.13 -17.21 29.14
CA LEU A 260 -2.95 -18.54 28.55
C LEU A 260 -2.02 -19.42 29.39
N LEU A 261 -0.96 -18.85 29.95
CA LEU A 261 -0.04 -19.54 30.86
C LEU A 261 -0.75 -19.93 32.17
N ALA A 262 -1.56 -19.03 32.76
CA ALA A 262 -2.38 -19.34 33.95
C ALA A 262 -3.28 -20.55 33.70
N THR A 263 -3.98 -20.49 32.57
CA THR A 263 -4.98 -21.49 32.22
C THR A 263 -4.32 -22.86 32.00
N GLN A 264 -3.11 -22.90 31.44
CA GLN A 264 -2.36 -24.14 31.27
C GLN A 264 -1.80 -24.67 32.60
N LEU A 265 -1.26 -23.82 33.48
CA LEU A 265 -0.78 -24.27 34.78
C LEU A 265 -1.93 -24.83 35.62
N LEU A 266 -3.09 -24.15 35.65
CA LEU A 266 -4.31 -24.66 36.29
C LEU A 266 -4.78 -25.98 35.65
N SER A 267 -4.61 -26.14 34.34
CA SER A 267 -4.97 -27.39 33.63
C SER A 267 -4.19 -28.61 34.07
N CYS A 268 -2.96 -28.38 34.53
CA CYS A 268 -2.04 -29.40 35.01
C CYS A 268 -2.27 -29.75 36.49
N GLY A 269 -3.34 -29.23 37.11
CA GLY A 269 -3.68 -29.52 38.50
C GLY A 269 -2.92 -28.67 39.53
N ASN A 270 -2.20 -27.66 39.08
CA ASN A 270 -1.51 -26.73 39.98
C ASN A 270 -2.52 -25.84 40.71
N ASP A 271 -2.26 -25.56 41.98
CA ASP A 271 -3.15 -24.73 42.78
C ASP A 271 -3.07 -23.25 42.37
N ARG A 272 -4.09 -22.51 42.80
CA ARG A 272 -4.27 -21.08 42.48
C ARG A 272 -3.09 -20.22 42.94
N GLU A 273 -2.52 -20.51 44.11
CA GLU A 273 -1.51 -19.66 44.73
C GLU A 273 -0.17 -19.84 44.01
N ASP A 274 0.18 -21.08 43.68
CA ASP A 274 1.37 -21.43 42.90
C ASP A 274 1.33 -20.83 41.48
N VAL A 275 0.17 -20.93 40.81
CA VAL A 275 -0.03 -20.32 39.48
C VAL A 275 0.16 -18.81 39.56
N LEU A 276 -0.44 -18.16 40.56
CA LEU A 276 -0.35 -16.72 40.75
C LEU A 276 1.10 -16.28 40.97
N GLN A 277 1.86 -17.01 41.78
CA GLN A 277 3.27 -16.71 42.03
C GLN A 277 4.14 -16.84 40.77
N ILE A 278 3.96 -17.92 39.99
CA ILE A 278 4.71 -18.13 38.74
C ILE A 278 4.43 -17.01 37.72
N LEU A 279 3.17 -16.58 37.60
CA LEU A 279 2.82 -15.49 36.69
C LEU A 279 3.41 -14.14 37.13
N MET A 280 3.47 -13.88 38.43
CA MET A 280 4.12 -12.68 38.96
C MET A 280 5.61 -12.66 38.62
N ASP A 281 6.30 -13.76 38.88
CA ASP A 281 7.73 -13.90 38.56
C ASP A 281 7.98 -13.80 37.04
N PHE A 282 7.07 -14.37 36.24
CA PHE A 282 7.16 -14.36 34.78
C PHE A 282 6.96 -12.96 34.21
N ASP A 283 5.97 -12.22 34.71
CA ASP A 283 5.77 -10.83 34.30
C ASP A 283 6.96 -9.96 34.71
N GLU A 284 7.47 -10.13 35.93
CA GLU A 284 8.62 -9.38 36.46
C GLU A 284 9.87 -9.56 35.59
N LYS A 285 10.28 -10.81 35.33
CA LYS A 285 11.49 -11.08 34.53
C LYS A 285 11.41 -10.61 33.08
N ASN A 286 10.22 -10.46 32.54
CA ASN A 286 10.02 -9.99 31.18
C ASN A 286 9.73 -8.47 31.10
N GLY A 287 10.04 -7.69 32.15
CA GLY A 287 9.95 -6.22 32.15
C GLY A 287 8.71 -5.62 32.82
N SER A 288 7.89 -6.44 33.48
CA SER A 288 6.79 -6.07 34.39
C SER A 288 5.87 -4.94 33.90
N LYS A 289 5.07 -5.22 32.86
CA LYS A 289 4.18 -4.24 32.20
C LYS A 289 2.69 -4.48 32.44
N PHE A 290 2.29 -5.51 33.18
CA PHE A 290 0.87 -5.84 33.32
C PHE A 290 0.07 -4.79 34.11
N SER A 291 0.67 -4.10 35.10
CA SER A 291 -0.02 -2.97 35.75
C SER A 291 0.87 -1.93 36.47
N ASN A 292 0.38 -0.69 36.49
CA ASN A 292 1.00 0.47 37.15
C ASN A 292 0.49 0.64 38.61
N ARG A 293 1.20 0.02 39.57
CA ARG A 293 1.27 0.31 41.03
C ARG A 293 -0.03 0.58 41.85
N LYS A 294 -0.57 -0.48 42.46
CA LYS A 294 -0.74 -0.76 43.92
C LYS A 294 -1.61 -2.02 43.97
N ASN A 295 -1.08 -3.13 44.49
CA ASN A 295 -1.69 -4.48 44.49
C ASN A 295 -1.64 -5.27 43.15
N LYS A 296 -0.44 -5.42 42.56
CA LYS A 296 -0.19 -6.27 41.38
C LYS A 296 -0.74 -7.69 41.53
N LYS A 297 -0.55 -8.29 42.71
CA LYS A 297 -1.04 -9.65 43.04
C LYS A 297 -2.56 -9.76 42.90
N VAL A 298 -3.31 -8.85 43.51
CA VAL A 298 -4.79 -8.83 43.45
C VAL A 298 -5.30 -8.58 42.03
N GLN A 299 -4.59 -7.77 41.23
CA GLN A 299 -4.96 -7.54 39.83
C GLN A 299 -4.67 -8.74 38.95
N MET A 300 -3.50 -9.38 39.10
CA MET A 300 -3.16 -10.62 38.39
C MET A 300 -4.17 -11.71 38.73
N GLU A 301 -4.51 -11.81 40.01
CA GLU A 301 -5.50 -12.76 40.50
C GLU A 301 -6.89 -12.51 39.88
N ARG A 302 -7.41 -11.28 39.94
CA ARG A 302 -8.76 -10.94 39.45
C ARG A 302 -8.89 -10.86 37.92
N LEU A 303 -7.84 -10.42 37.21
CA LEU A 303 -7.90 -10.16 35.78
C LEU A 303 -7.33 -11.31 34.94
N VAL A 304 -6.56 -12.21 35.54
CA VAL A 304 -5.91 -13.32 34.84
C VAL A 304 -6.31 -14.66 35.43
N VAL A 305 -6.04 -14.89 36.71
CA VAL A 305 -6.23 -16.22 37.34
C VAL A 305 -7.72 -16.56 37.51
N GLU A 306 -8.56 -15.64 38.01
CA GLU A 306 -10.00 -15.86 38.17
C GLU A 306 -10.71 -16.07 36.82
N PRO A 307 -10.48 -15.24 35.78
CA PRO A 307 -10.98 -15.51 34.44
C PRO A 307 -10.46 -16.85 33.88
N ALA A 308 -9.21 -17.23 34.17
CA ALA A 308 -8.66 -18.50 33.74
C ALA A 308 -9.34 -19.69 34.44
N ILE A 309 -9.64 -19.60 35.73
CA ILE A 309 -10.42 -20.60 36.48
C ILE A 309 -11.83 -20.74 35.88
N GLN A 310 -12.51 -19.62 35.63
CA GLN A 310 -13.85 -19.61 35.03
C GLN A 310 -13.88 -20.19 33.61
N LYS A 311 -12.80 -20.01 32.85
CA LYS A 311 -12.73 -20.46 31.45
C LYS A 311 -12.19 -21.88 31.31
N TYR A 312 -11.23 -22.29 32.15
CA TYR A 312 -10.65 -23.64 32.11
C TYR A 312 -11.61 -24.71 32.64
N SER A 313 -12.41 -24.37 33.66
CA SER A 313 -13.47 -25.26 34.16
C SER A 313 -14.50 -25.64 33.07
N LEU A 314 -14.50 -24.95 31.92
CA LEU A 314 -15.40 -25.19 30.79
C LEU A 314 -14.71 -25.61 29.48
N ASN A 315 -13.37 -25.53 29.35
CA ASN A 315 -12.62 -26.06 28.20
C ASN A 315 -11.09 -25.95 28.39
N PRO A 316 -10.30 -26.98 28.01
CA PRO A 316 -8.85 -26.86 27.98
C PRO A 316 -8.32 -25.95 26.87
N VAL A 317 -7.18 -25.28 27.12
CA VAL A 317 -6.54 -24.33 26.19
C VAL A 317 -5.87 -25.01 25.00
N SER A 318 -5.94 -24.35 23.84
CA SER A 318 -5.39 -24.85 22.58
C SER A 318 -3.87 -24.69 22.50
N CYS A 319 -3.18 -25.82 22.34
CA CYS A 319 -1.73 -25.90 22.09
C CYS A 319 -1.26 -25.10 20.84
N ILE A 320 -2.17 -24.78 19.91
CA ILE A 320 -1.88 -24.01 18.69
C ILE A 320 -1.67 -22.52 19.00
N ALA A 321 -2.39 -21.96 19.99
CA ALA A 321 -2.21 -20.57 20.38
C ALA A 321 -0.81 -20.35 20.97
N THR A 322 -0.35 -21.30 21.78
CA THR A 322 0.99 -21.35 22.35
C THR A 322 2.09 -21.45 21.30
N GLN A 323 1.92 -22.36 20.33
CA GLN A 323 2.89 -22.54 19.24
C GLN A 323 3.10 -21.27 18.42
N LYS A 324 2.04 -20.49 18.21
CA LYS A 324 2.12 -19.18 17.56
C LYS A 324 2.79 -18.12 18.42
N LEU A 325 2.57 -18.16 19.73
CA LEU A 325 3.19 -17.23 20.69
C LEU A 325 4.69 -17.45 20.86
N ILE A 326 5.18 -18.69 20.74
CA ILE A 326 6.59 -19.06 20.98
C ILE A 326 7.44 -19.14 19.72
N GLY A 327 6.85 -19.12 18.53
CA GLY A 327 7.59 -19.11 17.26
C GLY A 327 8.34 -20.41 16.91
N VAL A 328 8.09 -21.53 17.59
CA VAL A 328 8.78 -22.81 17.30
C VAL A 328 7.84 -24.02 17.24
N GLU A 329 7.94 -24.84 16.19
CA GLU A 329 7.16 -26.09 15.99
C GLU A 329 7.79 -27.29 16.72
N PHE A 330 7.58 -27.43 18.03
CA PHE A 330 8.08 -28.59 18.80
C PHE A 330 7.03 -29.64 19.19
N CYS A 331 6.03 -29.91 18.35
CA CYS A 331 4.99 -30.90 18.67
C CYS A 331 4.76 -31.97 17.58
N LYS A 332 5.83 -32.46 16.96
CA LYS A 332 5.77 -33.73 16.22
C LYS A 332 5.76 -34.89 17.22
N GLY A 333 4.56 -35.34 17.63
CA GLY A 333 4.38 -36.58 18.42
C GLY A 333 3.57 -36.49 19.72
N CYS A 334 2.96 -35.35 20.05
CA CYS A 334 2.15 -35.22 21.28
C CYS A 334 0.82 -36.01 21.17
N THR A 335 0.56 -36.90 22.13
CA THR A 335 -0.63 -37.77 22.21
C THR A 335 -1.80 -37.17 23.00
N ARG A 336 -1.66 -35.96 23.57
CA ARG A 336 -2.78 -35.27 24.25
C ARG A 336 -3.81 -34.82 23.20
N ASP A 337 -5.08 -35.19 23.40
CA ASP A 337 -6.16 -34.99 22.44
C ASP A 337 -6.21 -33.57 21.85
N ARG A 338 -6.32 -33.47 20.53
CA ARG A 338 -6.53 -32.20 19.82
C ARG A 338 -7.94 -31.68 20.12
N ILE A 339 -8.06 -30.86 21.15
CA ILE A 339 -9.31 -30.16 21.46
C ILE A 339 -9.49 -29.02 20.44
N GLN A 340 -10.60 -29.08 19.71
CA GLN A 340 -10.99 -28.06 18.73
C GLN A 340 -11.23 -26.72 19.43
N ALA A 341 -10.65 -25.65 18.87
CA ALA A 341 -10.87 -24.30 19.35
C ALA A 341 -12.37 -23.96 19.42
N PRO A 342 -12.84 -23.19 20.43
CA PRO A 342 -14.13 -22.53 20.33
C PRO A 342 -14.14 -21.73 19.03
N SER A 343 -15.18 -21.85 18.21
CA SER A 343 -15.22 -21.20 16.90
C SER A 343 -15.01 -19.70 17.11
N LYS A 344 -13.90 -19.16 16.57
CA LYS A 344 -13.63 -17.71 16.58
C LYS A 344 -14.81 -17.04 15.87
N ALA A 345 -15.73 -16.46 16.64
CA ALA A 345 -16.82 -15.68 16.06
C ALA A 345 -16.20 -14.63 15.12
N LYS A 346 -16.67 -14.60 13.87
CA LYS A 346 -16.15 -13.69 12.84
C LYS A 346 -16.77 -12.29 12.91
N TRP A 347 -17.67 -12.07 13.87
CA TRP A 347 -18.37 -10.83 14.09
C TRP A 347 -18.70 -10.67 15.59
N ARG A 348 -18.95 -9.43 16.03
CA ARG A 348 -19.38 -9.08 17.40
C ARG A 348 -20.34 -7.89 17.38
N ARG A 349 -21.23 -7.81 18.37
CA ARG A 349 -21.98 -6.57 18.65
C ARG A 349 -21.13 -5.63 19.49
N VAL A 350 -21.23 -4.34 19.23
CA VAL A 350 -20.52 -3.29 19.98
C VAL A 350 -21.50 -2.18 20.35
N ILE A 351 -21.41 -1.68 21.58
CA ILE A 351 -22.19 -0.51 22.00
C ILE A 351 -21.58 0.71 21.32
N ARG A 352 -22.40 1.55 20.70
CA ARG A 352 -21.95 2.82 20.14
C ARG A 352 -22.67 3.97 20.83
N GLU A 353 -21.90 4.96 21.27
CA GLU A 353 -22.48 6.28 21.50
C GLU A 353 -23.00 6.78 20.17
N SER A 354 -24.19 7.38 20.17
CA SER A 354 -24.81 7.97 18.98
C SER A 354 -23.93 9.11 18.46
N SER A 355 -22.91 8.80 17.67
CA SER A 355 -22.02 9.79 17.09
C SER A 355 -22.76 10.49 15.96
N GLN A 356 -23.28 11.67 16.31
CA GLN A 356 -23.60 12.84 15.51
C GLN A 356 -24.12 12.58 14.08
N ASN A 357 -25.40 12.90 13.90
CA ASN A 357 -26.06 13.15 12.64
C ASN A 357 -25.19 14.00 11.70
N SER A 358 -24.42 13.37 10.81
CA SER A 358 -24.02 14.05 9.59
C SER A 358 -25.31 14.32 8.81
N VAL A 359 -25.60 15.59 8.52
CA VAL A 359 -26.81 15.98 7.80
C VAL A 359 -26.75 15.35 6.41
N SER A 360 -27.62 14.36 6.17
CA SER A 360 -27.75 13.70 4.89
C SER A 360 -28.40 14.64 3.87
N LYS A 361 -27.75 14.87 2.72
CA LYS A 361 -28.22 15.80 1.69
C LYS A 361 -29.16 15.14 0.68
N SER A 362 -30.08 15.93 0.10
CA SER A 362 -30.91 15.52 -1.03
C SER A 362 -30.10 15.49 -2.35
N VAL A 363 -30.61 14.79 -3.35
CA VAL A 363 -29.97 14.68 -4.67
C VAL A 363 -29.87 16.05 -5.35
N GLU A 364 -30.89 16.88 -5.24
CA GLU A 364 -30.94 18.24 -5.81
C GLU A 364 -29.91 19.16 -5.16
N SER A 365 -29.76 19.09 -3.84
CA SER A 365 -28.75 19.85 -3.10
C SER A 365 -27.35 19.45 -3.54
N VAL A 366 -27.08 18.15 -3.69
CA VAL A 366 -25.79 17.64 -4.18
C VAL A 366 -25.52 18.10 -5.61
N ARG A 367 -26.50 18.10 -6.52
CA ARG A 367 -26.35 18.61 -7.89
C ARG A 367 -26.01 20.09 -7.92
N SER A 368 -26.68 20.90 -7.10
CA SER A 368 -26.39 22.34 -7.00
C SER A 368 -24.96 22.60 -6.52
N GLU A 369 -24.50 21.86 -5.51
CA GLU A 369 -23.14 21.98 -4.99
C GLU A 369 -22.09 21.53 -6.01
N ILE A 370 -22.30 20.40 -6.70
CA ILE A 370 -21.42 19.94 -7.80
C ILE A 370 -21.28 21.03 -8.86
N ARG A 371 -22.40 21.65 -9.27
CA ARG A 371 -22.38 22.74 -10.25
C ARG A 371 -21.54 23.92 -9.76
N SER A 372 -21.73 24.39 -8.52
CA SER A 372 -20.92 25.48 -7.94
C SER A 372 -19.43 25.14 -7.95
N GLN A 373 -19.08 23.95 -7.49
CA GLN A 373 -17.69 23.48 -7.41
C GLN A 373 -17.02 23.46 -8.78
N VAL A 374 -17.73 23.02 -9.82
CA VAL A 374 -17.22 22.97 -11.21
C VAL A 374 -17.08 24.38 -11.81
N MET A 375 -18.04 25.28 -11.56
CA MET A 375 -18.00 26.66 -12.07
C MET A 375 -16.85 27.47 -11.45
N GLU A 376 -16.58 27.27 -10.16
CA GLU A 376 -15.55 27.98 -9.39
C GLU A 376 -14.15 27.37 -9.53
N HIS A 377 -14.00 26.22 -10.20
CA HIS A 377 -12.72 25.51 -10.28
C HIS A 377 -11.77 26.15 -11.28
N GLU A 378 -10.78 26.91 -10.81
CA GLU A 378 -9.82 27.64 -11.67
C GLU A 378 -8.43 27.03 -11.75
N ASP A 379 -8.00 26.28 -10.73
CA ASP A 379 -6.66 25.69 -10.66
C ASP A 379 -6.63 24.40 -9.83
N GLY A 380 -5.61 23.58 -10.03
CA GLY A 380 -5.41 22.31 -9.33
C GLY A 380 -6.42 21.25 -9.73
N ILE A 381 -6.69 20.32 -8.78
CA ILE A 381 -7.53 19.15 -9.03
C ILE A 381 -8.80 19.21 -8.18
N LEU A 382 -9.97 19.04 -8.82
CA LEU A 382 -11.26 18.87 -8.16
C LEU A 382 -11.73 17.42 -8.28
N LEU A 383 -11.92 16.77 -7.15
CA LEU A 383 -12.35 15.38 -7.06
C LEU A 383 -13.81 15.30 -6.60
N ILE A 384 -14.70 14.82 -7.47
CA ILE A 384 -16.13 14.70 -7.22
C ILE A 384 -16.46 13.25 -6.88
N GLY A 385 -16.38 12.92 -5.60
CA GLY A 385 -16.59 11.59 -5.04
C GLY A 385 -18.05 11.28 -4.68
N SER A 386 -18.99 11.63 -5.56
CA SER A 386 -20.42 11.39 -5.33
C SER A 386 -20.87 10.00 -5.84
N PRO A 387 -21.76 9.28 -5.13
CA PRO A 387 -22.21 7.94 -5.54
C PRO A 387 -22.93 7.95 -6.90
N PRO A 388 -22.95 6.82 -7.64
CA PRO A 388 -23.70 6.74 -8.89
C PRO A 388 -25.20 7.04 -8.70
N GLY A 389 -25.80 7.70 -9.67
CA GLY A 389 -27.21 8.17 -9.60
C GLY A 389 -27.38 9.61 -9.11
N SER A 390 -26.35 10.26 -8.56
CA SER A 390 -26.41 11.67 -8.16
C SER A 390 -26.49 12.66 -9.33
N GLY A 391 -26.15 12.25 -10.55
CA GLY A 391 -26.13 13.11 -11.75
C GLY A 391 -24.82 13.89 -11.96
N LYS A 392 -23.72 13.46 -11.31
CA LYS A 392 -22.41 14.12 -11.37
C LYS A 392 -21.86 14.37 -12.78
N SER A 393 -21.88 13.38 -13.68
CA SER A 393 -21.35 13.51 -15.04
C SER A 393 -22.13 14.54 -15.87
N THR A 394 -23.46 14.38 -15.96
CA THR A 394 -24.33 15.31 -16.69
C THR A 394 -24.30 16.74 -16.11
N THR A 395 -24.28 16.87 -14.78
CA THR A 395 -24.22 18.19 -14.11
C THR A 395 -22.91 18.90 -14.39
N SER A 396 -21.80 18.17 -14.35
CA SER A 396 -20.46 18.72 -14.64
C SER A 396 -20.33 19.11 -16.12
N ALA A 397 -20.82 18.26 -17.04
CA ALA A 397 -20.81 18.56 -18.47
C ALA A 397 -21.59 19.85 -18.80
N ARG A 398 -22.80 20.02 -18.25
CA ARG A 398 -23.59 21.25 -18.41
C ARG A 398 -22.92 22.47 -17.82
N ALA A 399 -22.36 22.35 -16.60
CA ALA A 399 -21.64 23.44 -15.96
C ALA A 399 -20.45 23.91 -16.81
N LEU A 400 -19.67 22.98 -17.36
CA LEU A 400 -18.54 23.31 -18.22
C LEU A 400 -18.96 23.92 -19.56
N ARG A 401 -20.07 23.47 -20.15
CA ARG A 401 -20.67 24.13 -21.31
C ARG A 401 -21.02 25.58 -21.01
N ASP A 402 -21.69 25.83 -19.88
CA ASP A 402 -22.13 27.18 -19.48
C ASP A 402 -20.95 28.11 -19.15
N ARG A 403 -19.77 27.54 -18.85
CA ARG A 403 -18.53 28.29 -18.61
C ARG A 403 -17.82 28.69 -19.91
N GLU A 404 -18.31 28.24 -21.06
CA GLU A 404 -17.76 28.54 -22.39
C GLU A 404 -16.25 28.23 -22.55
N CYS A 405 -15.77 27.16 -21.92
CA CYS A 405 -14.37 26.71 -22.02
C CYS A 405 -14.20 25.47 -22.92
N ARG A 406 -12.99 25.28 -23.46
CA ARG A 406 -12.62 24.08 -24.24
C ARG A 406 -12.26 22.95 -23.30
N VAL A 407 -13.04 21.88 -23.35
CA VAL A 407 -12.95 20.75 -22.43
C VAL A 407 -12.40 19.53 -23.16
N LEU A 408 -11.38 18.89 -22.58
CA LEU A 408 -11.04 17.52 -22.92
C LEU A 408 -11.73 16.58 -21.93
N TYR A 409 -12.83 15.95 -22.35
CA TYR A 409 -13.58 15.00 -21.55
C TYR A 409 -13.12 13.58 -21.87
N LEU A 410 -12.48 12.92 -20.93
CA LEU A 410 -12.02 11.55 -21.06
C LEU A 410 -12.94 10.59 -20.31
N ALA A 411 -13.51 9.61 -21.03
CA ALA A 411 -14.42 8.62 -20.48
C ALA A 411 -13.99 7.18 -20.85
N GLN A 412 -14.23 6.22 -19.95
CA GLN A 412 -13.79 4.83 -20.14
C GLN A 412 -14.66 4.03 -21.14
N ARG A 413 -15.95 4.35 -21.33
CA ARG A 413 -16.88 3.59 -22.20
C ARG A 413 -17.64 4.49 -23.18
N HIS A 414 -17.83 3.97 -24.41
CA HIS A 414 -18.56 4.63 -25.51
C HIS A 414 -20.04 4.91 -25.20
N ALA A 415 -20.66 4.17 -24.27
CA ALA A 415 -22.08 4.32 -23.94
C ALA A 415 -22.43 5.67 -23.26
N LEU A 416 -21.44 6.36 -22.68
CA LEU A 416 -21.61 7.70 -22.11
C LEU A 416 -21.43 8.82 -23.16
N TYR A 417 -21.01 8.47 -24.39
CA TYR A 417 -20.53 9.49 -25.33
C TYR A 417 -21.66 10.38 -25.80
N ASP A 418 -22.81 9.81 -26.15
CA ASP A 418 -23.87 10.59 -26.79
C ASP A 418 -24.52 11.59 -25.82
N ASP A 419 -24.84 11.16 -24.58
CA ASP A 419 -25.38 12.06 -23.54
C ASP A 419 -24.37 13.16 -23.17
N ILE A 420 -23.09 12.82 -22.95
CA ILE A 420 -22.10 13.83 -22.59
C ILE A 420 -21.78 14.75 -23.76
N VAL A 421 -21.71 14.24 -24.99
CA VAL A 421 -21.57 15.05 -26.21
C VAL A 421 -22.71 16.06 -26.31
N GLU A 422 -23.96 15.62 -26.10
CA GLU A 422 -25.13 16.48 -26.14
C GLU A 422 -25.21 17.48 -24.98
N ASN A 423 -24.74 17.12 -23.78
CA ASN A 423 -24.77 18.03 -22.62
C ASN A 423 -23.58 18.99 -22.56
N LEU A 424 -22.43 18.62 -23.14
CA LEU A 424 -21.22 19.43 -23.19
C LEU A 424 -21.13 20.28 -24.46
N GLY A 425 -21.60 19.76 -25.60
CA GLY A 425 -21.47 20.44 -26.90
C GLY A 425 -20.11 20.17 -27.52
N ALA A 426 -19.67 18.92 -27.38
CA ALA A 426 -18.35 18.47 -27.74
C ALA A 426 -18.40 17.55 -28.97
N ILE A 427 -17.24 17.29 -29.55
CA ILE A 427 -17.11 16.37 -30.68
C ILE A 427 -16.58 15.02 -30.17
N PRO A 428 -17.20 13.89 -30.58
CA PRO A 428 -16.71 12.57 -30.21
C PRO A 428 -15.44 12.21 -31.00
N ILE A 429 -14.34 11.97 -30.29
CA ILE A 429 -13.08 11.51 -30.87
C ILE A 429 -13.05 9.99 -30.89
N LYS A 430 -13.09 9.40 -32.08
CA LYS A 430 -13.04 7.95 -32.28
C LYS A 430 -11.60 7.47 -32.50
N GLY A 431 -11.27 6.34 -31.89
CA GLY A 431 -10.06 5.57 -32.22
C GLY A 431 -10.02 5.13 -33.69
N ARG A 432 -8.89 4.55 -34.12
CA ARG A 432 -8.76 3.99 -35.47
C ARG A 432 -9.66 2.75 -35.61
N HIS A 433 -10.54 2.74 -36.60
CA HIS A 433 -11.51 1.68 -36.87
C HIS A 433 -11.80 1.60 -38.39
N PRO A 434 -12.54 0.58 -38.87
CA PRO A 434 -12.74 0.36 -40.31
C PRO A 434 -13.27 1.58 -41.08
N GLU A 435 -14.09 2.43 -40.45
CA GLU A 435 -14.72 3.57 -41.13
C GLU A 435 -13.82 4.82 -41.20
N ASN A 436 -12.76 4.89 -40.39
CA ASN A 436 -11.86 6.06 -40.33
C ASN A 436 -10.37 5.79 -40.59
N CYS A 437 -9.95 4.53 -40.72
CA CYS A 437 -8.57 4.13 -40.97
C CYS A 437 -8.48 2.91 -41.90
N ILE A 438 -7.89 3.08 -43.08
CA ILE A 438 -7.71 2.00 -44.08
C ILE A 438 -6.84 0.84 -43.55
N HIS A 439 -5.87 1.15 -42.68
CA HIS A 439 -4.96 0.18 -42.08
C HIS A 439 -5.30 -0.08 -40.60
N HIS A 440 -6.58 -0.03 -40.20
CA HIS A 440 -6.96 -0.15 -38.79
C HIS A 440 -6.49 -1.45 -38.11
N ILE A 441 -6.43 -2.58 -38.84
CA ILE A 441 -5.93 -3.86 -38.31
C ILE A 441 -4.44 -3.73 -37.99
N GLN A 442 -3.62 -3.29 -38.95
CA GLN A 442 -2.19 -3.06 -38.73
C GLN A 442 -1.94 -2.02 -37.63
N ALA A 443 -2.73 -0.95 -37.60
CA ALA A 443 -2.64 0.07 -36.56
C ALA A 443 -2.90 -0.49 -35.16
N ARG A 444 -3.88 -1.39 -35.02
CA ARG A 444 -4.17 -2.10 -33.77
C ARG A 444 -3.00 -2.99 -33.39
N ASP A 445 -2.54 -3.85 -34.30
CA ASP A 445 -1.49 -4.83 -34.04
C ASP A 445 -0.15 -4.14 -33.64
N ILE A 446 0.19 -3.01 -34.26
CA ILE A 446 1.36 -2.17 -33.91
C ILE A 446 1.19 -1.57 -32.51
N GLY A 447 0.00 -1.03 -32.22
CA GLY A 447 -0.30 -0.43 -30.93
C GLY A 447 -0.30 -1.45 -29.79
N GLU A 448 -0.79 -2.66 -30.03
CA GLU A 448 -0.76 -3.78 -29.07
C GLU A 448 0.68 -4.18 -28.72
N LYS A 449 1.59 -4.11 -29.70
CA LYS A 449 3.04 -4.31 -29.49
C LYS A 449 3.74 -3.14 -28.81
N GLY A 450 3.07 -2.03 -28.53
CA GLY A 450 3.66 -0.86 -27.86
C GLY A 450 4.41 0.11 -28.78
N TRP A 451 4.30 -0.04 -30.10
CA TRP A 451 4.93 0.88 -31.06
C TRP A 451 4.03 2.08 -31.37
N SER A 452 4.65 3.21 -31.73
CA SER A 452 3.91 4.40 -32.16
C SER A 452 3.24 4.17 -33.51
N VAL A 453 1.92 3.98 -33.51
CA VAL A 453 1.12 3.87 -34.74
C VAL A 453 1.33 5.08 -35.66
N SER A 454 1.51 6.27 -35.08
CA SER A 454 1.75 7.49 -35.85
C SER A 454 3.14 7.49 -36.52
N GLY A 455 4.16 7.05 -35.79
CA GLY A 455 5.55 7.02 -36.26
C GLY A 455 5.84 5.88 -37.24
N THR A 456 5.31 4.68 -36.96
CA THR A 456 5.58 3.46 -37.72
C THR A 456 4.68 3.29 -38.94
N LEU A 457 3.37 3.51 -38.80
CA LEU A 457 2.40 3.22 -39.86
C LEU A 457 1.88 4.50 -40.54
N CYS A 458 1.44 5.48 -39.75
CA CYS A 458 0.79 6.66 -40.33
C CYS A 458 1.77 7.56 -41.09
N ARG A 459 3.06 7.52 -40.78
CA ARG A 459 4.08 8.36 -41.41
C ARG A 459 4.17 8.10 -42.92
N SER A 460 4.17 6.84 -43.32
CA SER A 460 4.27 6.32 -44.69
C SER A 460 2.93 5.93 -45.33
N CYS A 461 1.82 6.08 -44.60
CA CYS A 461 0.49 5.70 -45.07
C CYS A 461 0.05 6.46 -46.34
N GLU A 462 -0.31 5.71 -47.38
CA GLU A 462 -0.83 6.22 -48.66
C GLU A 462 -2.10 7.06 -48.51
N GLY A 463 -2.96 6.72 -47.53
CA GLY A 463 -4.21 7.42 -47.25
C GLY A 463 -4.06 8.66 -46.36
N ARG A 464 -2.84 9.07 -45.96
CA ARG A 464 -2.63 10.08 -44.91
C ARG A 464 -3.32 11.42 -45.19
N ARG A 465 -3.33 11.90 -46.45
CA ARG A 465 -3.92 13.19 -46.83
C ARG A 465 -5.45 13.25 -46.66
N GLN A 466 -6.13 12.12 -46.80
CA GLN A 466 -7.59 11.98 -46.69
C GLN A 466 -7.99 11.12 -45.47
N CYS A 467 -7.08 10.96 -44.51
CA CYS A 467 -7.29 10.09 -43.36
C CYS A 467 -8.35 10.68 -42.42
N ARG A 468 -9.56 10.11 -42.45
CA ARG A 468 -10.69 10.50 -41.60
C ARG A 468 -10.35 10.48 -40.12
N TYR A 469 -9.49 9.55 -39.66
CA TYR A 469 -9.00 9.55 -38.29
C TYR A 469 -8.32 10.88 -37.91
N TYR A 470 -7.41 11.39 -38.75
CA TYR A 470 -6.71 12.65 -38.47
C TYR A 470 -7.57 13.90 -38.67
N GLN A 471 -8.63 13.82 -39.48
CA GLN A 471 -9.54 14.94 -39.70
C GLN A 471 -10.27 15.34 -38.40
N GLN A 472 -10.51 14.39 -37.48
CA GLN A 472 -11.14 14.62 -36.17
C GLN A 472 -10.36 15.60 -35.27
N PHE A 473 -9.06 15.80 -35.48
CA PHE A 473 -8.22 16.63 -34.58
C PHE A 473 -7.99 18.05 -35.09
N ARG A 474 -8.73 18.49 -36.11
CA ARG A 474 -8.59 19.83 -36.70
C ARG A 474 -9.59 20.85 -36.15
N GLU A 475 -10.49 20.42 -35.27
CA GLU A 475 -11.60 21.21 -34.78
C GLU A 475 -11.24 21.92 -33.47
N THR A 476 -11.67 23.17 -33.31
CA THR A 476 -11.40 24.03 -32.15
C THR A 476 -12.43 23.88 -31.01
N GLN A 477 -13.21 22.81 -31.01
CA GLN A 477 -14.29 22.55 -30.04
C GLN A 477 -13.84 21.64 -28.89
N SER A 478 -14.65 21.56 -27.83
CA SER A 478 -14.49 20.56 -26.75
C SER A 478 -14.53 19.15 -27.31
N TRP A 479 -13.77 18.22 -26.72
CA TRP A 479 -13.69 16.83 -27.17
C TRP A 479 -14.22 15.87 -26.09
N VAL A 480 -14.91 14.82 -26.54
CA VAL A 480 -15.17 13.62 -25.73
C VAL A 480 -14.37 12.48 -26.33
N ALA A 481 -13.44 11.93 -25.56
CA ALA A 481 -12.47 10.95 -26.05
C ALA A 481 -12.30 9.76 -25.09
N PRO A 482 -11.78 8.63 -25.58
CA PRO A 482 -11.41 7.50 -24.72
C PRO A 482 -10.30 7.87 -23.75
N VAL A 483 -10.32 7.29 -22.54
CA VAL A 483 -9.28 7.51 -21.51
C VAL A 483 -7.85 7.17 -21.97
N GLN A 484 -7.70 6.40 -23.06
CA GLN A 484 -6.41 6.14 -23.70
C GLN A 484 -5.73 7.42 -24.24
N TYR A 485 -6.46 8.52 -24.40
CA TYR A 485 -5.90 9.82 -24.80
C TYR A 485 -5.20 10.57 -23.66
N LEU A 486 -5.15 9.99 -22.46
CA LEU A 486 -4.41 10.51 -21.31
C LEU A 486 -2.89 10.65 -21.57
N ASP A 487 -2.34 9.88 -22.53
CA ASP A 487 -0.94 9.97 -22.95
C ASP A 487 -0.76 10.84 -24.22
N SER A 488 -1.82 11.52 -24.67
CA SER A 488 -1.77 12.27 -25.92
C SER A 488 -1.07 13.62 -25.75
N ARG A 489 -0.36 14.05 -26.81
CA ARG A 489 0.26 15.39 -26.87
C ARG A 489 -0.71 16.56 -26.63
N TYR A 490 -2.02 16.32 -26.75
CA TYR A 490 -3.05 17.35 -26.59
C TYR A 490 -3.24 17.79 -25.14
N ILE A 491 -2.80 16.99 -24.18
CA ILE A 491 -2.76 17.37 -22.76
C ILE A 491 -1.59 18.33 -22.49
N TRP A 492 -0.49 18.19 -23.23
CA TRP A 492 0.75 18.92 -22.95
C TRP A 492 0.92 20.22 -23.74
N ASN A 493 0.12 20.44 -24.78
CA ASN A 493 0.26 21.57 -25.69
C ASN A 493 -0.79 22.69 -25.47
N GLN A 494 -1.47 22.69 -24.31
CA GLN A 494 -2.50 23.69 -23.95
C GLN A 494 -3.65 23.80 -24.99
N SER A 495 -3.99 22.69 -25.66
CA SER A 495 -5.11 22.67 -26.62
C SER A 495 -6.48 22.84 -25.95
N PHE A 496 -6.56 22.61 -24.64
CA PHE A 496 -7.78 22.64 -23.85
C PHE A 496 -7.57 23.49 -22.61
N ASP A 497 -8.66 24.06 -22.12
CA ASP A 497 -8.67 24.94 -20.96
C ASP A 497 -8.91 24.14 -19.67
N ILE A 498 -9.53 22.95 -19.78
CA ILE A 498 -9.78 22.05 -18.64
C ILE A 498 -9.82 20.58 -19.07
N LEU A 499 -9.28 19.70 -18.22
CA LEU A 499 -9.33 18.25 -18.36
C LEU A 499 -10.38 17.65 -17.42
N LEU A 500 -11.34 16.89 -17.94
CA LEU A 500 -12.29 16.14 -17.13
C LEU A 500 -12.09 14.64 -17.33
N LEU A 501 -11.88 13.91 -16.24
CA LEU A 501 -11.75 12.45 -16.23
C LEU A 501 -12.97 11.81 -15.55
N ASP A 502 -13.73 10.98 -16.26
CA ASP A 502 -14.94 10.33 -15.75
C ASP A 502 -14.80 8.79 -15.67
N GLU A 503 -15.19 8.23 -14.52
CA GLU A 503 -15.11 6.80 -14.18
C GLU A 503 -13.72 6.18 -14.41
N VAL A 504 -12.66 6.82 -13.92
CA VAL A 504 -11.29 6.34 -14.10
C VAL A 504 -11.00 5.16 -13.17
N SER A 505 -10.66 4.00 -13.71
CA SER A 505 -10.22 2.88 -12.86
C SER A 505 -8.74 3.00 -12.49
N LEU A 506 -8.34 2.41 -11.35
CA LEU A 506 -6.94 2.39 -10.89
C LEU A 506 -5.96 1.84 -11.94
N GLN A 507 -6.40 0.86 -12.73
CA GLN A 507 -5.61 0.29 -13.83
C GLN A 507 -5.33 1.29 -14.96
N THR A 508 -6.01 2.43 -14.98
CA THR A 508 -5.72 3.52 -15.92
C THR A 508 -4.37 4.18 -15.61
N PHE A 509 -3.98 4.22 -14.33
CA PHE A 509 -2.74 4.86 -13.89
C PHE A 509 -1.55 3.90 -13.81
N VAL A 510 -1.83 2.60 -13.59
CA VAL A 510 -0.83 1.53 -13.57
C VAL A 510 -1.16 0.53 -14.67
N LYS A 511 -0.41 0.59 -15.78
CA LYS A 511 -0.57 -0.30 -16.91
C LYS A 511 0.50 -1.40 -16.86
N GLU A 512 0.05 -2.64 -16.93
CA GLU A 512 0.96 -3.79 -17.01
C GLU A 512 1.25 -4.13 -18.47
N GLN A 513 2.52 -4.24 -18.83
CA GLN A 513 2.98 -4.85 -20.07
C GLN A 513 3.48 -6.26 -19.74
N HIS A 514 2.85 -7.27 -20.34
CA HIS A 514 3.22 -8.67 -20.16
C HIS A 514 4.04 -9.10 -21.38
N ILE A 515 5.25 -9.59 -21.14
CA ILE A 515 6.18 -10.05 -22.18
C ILE A 515 6.48 -11.53 -21.93
N ASP A 516 5.87 -12.40 -22.74
CA ASP A 516 6.04 -13.84 -22.61
C ASP A 516 7.44 -14.28 -23.09
N ILE A 517 7.91 -15.43 -22.59
CA ILE A 517 9.24 -15.97 -22.97
C ILE A 517 9.45 -16.09 -24.50
N GLY A 518 8.39 -16.40 -25.25
CA GLY A 518 8.45 -16.46 -26.71
C GLY A 518 8.70 -15.09 -27.37
N GLU A 519 8.18 -14.02 -26.77
CA GLU A 519 8.38 -12.65 -27.26
C GLU A 519 9.80 -12.17 -26.93
N ILE A 520 10.36 -12.58 -25.79
CA ILE A 520 11.77 -12.32 -25.42
C ILE A 520 12.72 -13.00 -26.42
N HIS A 521 12.48 -14.28 -26.73
CA HIS A 521 13.26 -14.98 -27.75
C HIS A 521 13.15 -14.32 -29.13
N TYR A 522 11.95 -13.88 -29.51
CA TYR A 522 11.75 -13.18 -30.78
C TYR A 522 12.50 -11.84 -30.82
N ALA A 523 12.41 -11.05 -29.74
CA ALA A 523 13.16 -9.81 -29.59
C ALA A 523 14.67 -10.05 -29.69
N ARG A 524 15.19 -11.06 -28.98
CA ARG A 524 16.59 -11.46 -29.04
C ARG A 524 17.04 -11.81 -30.46
N SER A 525 16.26 -12.61 -31.20
CA SER A 525 16.55 -12.94 -32.59
C SER A 525 16.51 -11.71 -33.50
N TYR A 526 15.57 -10.80 -33.28
CA TYR A 526 15.44 -9.56 -34.05
C TYR A 526 16.63 -8.61 -33.84
N PHE A 527 17.11 -8.48 -32.61
CA PHE A 527 18.23 -7.60 -32.26
C PHE A 527 19.61 -8.17 -32.56
N ALA A 528 19.75 -9.49 -32.73
CA ALA A 528 21.03 -10.13 -33.05
C ALA A 528 21.65 -9.64 -34.38
N ASP A 529 20.82 -9.11 -35.28
CA ASP A 529 21.25 -8.54 -36.55
C ASP A 529 21.57 -7.03 -36.46
N ILE A 530 21.55 -6.42 -35.27
CA ILE A 530 21.84 -5.00 -35.02
C ILE A 530 23.07 -4.93 -34.13
N GLN A 531 24.20 -4.45 -34.67
CA GLN A 531 25.49 -4.46 -33.99
C GLN A 531 25.45 -3.68 -32.67
N GLU A 532 24.73 -2.56 -32.66
CA GLU A 532 24.54 -1.66 -31.53
C GLU A 532 23.64 -2.25 -30.44
N CYS A 533 22.98 -3.38 -30.68
CA CYS A 533 22.15 -4.08 -29.69
C CYS A 533 22.84 -5.33 -29.11
N ASN A 534 24.10 -5.61 -29.46
CA ASN A 534 24.80 -6.82 -29.01
C ASN A 534 24.90 -6.91 -27.49
N GLY A 535 25.05 -5.79 -26.78
CA GLY A 535 25.07 -5.73 -25.32
C GLY A 535 23.73 -6.09 -24.66
N LEU A 536 22.62 -6.07 -25.40
CA LEU A 536 21.29 -6.45 -24.90
C LEU A 536 21.04 -7.97 -24.95
N LEU A 537 21.76 -8.71 -25.80
CA LEU A 537 21.51 -10.15 -25.96
C LEU A 537 21.74 -10.95 -24.66
N PRO A 538 22.83 -10.72 -23.88
CA PRO A 538 23.03 -11.36 -22.59
C PRO A 538 21.90 -11.06 -21.59
N LEU A 539 21.38 -9.83 -21.56
CA LEU A 539 20.27 -9.45 -20.69
C LEU A 539 19.00 -10.26 -21.02
N LEU A 540 18.66 -10.39 -22.31
CA LEU A 540 17.50 -11.17 -22.75
C LEU A 540 17.67 -12.67 -22.43
N ASP A 541 18.90 -13.19 -22.54
CA ASP A 541 19.24 -14.56 -22.15
C ASP A 541 19.11 -14.77 -20.63
N ALA A 542 19.58 -13.83 -19.81
CA ALA A 542 19.43 -13.86 -18.36
C ALA A 542 17.96 -13.87 -17.93
N ILE A 543 17.14 -12.97 -18.48
CA ILE A 543 15.70 -12.91 -18.19
C ILE A 543 15.02 -14.24 -18.55
N THR A 544 15.38 -14.82 -19.70
CA THR A 544 14.87 -16.13 -20.14
C THR A 544 15.24 -17.25 -19.16
N HIS A 545 16.47 -17.24 -18.64
CA HIS A 545 16.94 -18.19 -17.64
C HIS A 545 16.15 -18.07 -16.34
N ILE A 546 15.99 -16.86 -15.81
CA ILE A 546 15.27 -16.58 -14.57
C ILE A 546 13.80 -17.02 -14.67
N ILE A 547 13.13 -16.76 -15.80
CA ILE A 547 11.76 -17.25 -16.05
C ILE A 547 11.72 -18.78 -15.99
N THR A 548 12.72 -19.44 -16.58
CA THR A 548 12.81 -20.91 -16.63
C THR A 548 13.02 -21.52 -15.26
N ASP A 549 13.84 -20.91 -14.41
CA ASP A 549 14.08 -21.37 -13.04
C ASP A 549 12.86 -21.15 -12.13
N THR A 550 12.18 -20.01 -12.29
CA THR A 550 10.89 -19.75 -11.63
C THR A 550 9.85 -20.82 -12.01
N ARG A 551 9.83 -21.23 -13.29
CA ARG A 551 8.93 -22.29 -13.78
C ARG A 551 9.22 -23.67 -13.21
N ARG A 552 10.48 -23.95 -12.87
CA ARG A 552 10.90 -25.21 -12.22
C ARG A 552 10.62 -25.20 -10.71
N GLU A 553 9.96 -24.16 -10.20
CA GLU A 553 9.75 -23.89 -8.76
C GLU A 553 11.07 -23.79 -7.97
N ILE A 554 12.19 -23.51 -8.67
CA ILE A 554 13.50 -23.26 -8.04
C ILE A 554 13.47 -21.86 -7.39
N LEU A 555 12.78 -20.91 -8.04
CA LEU A 555 12.58 -19.54 -7.57
C LEU A 555 11.06 -19.24 -7.47
N LYS A 556 10.67 -18.38 -6.54
CA LYS A 556 9.30 -17.80 -6.51
C LYS A 556 9.22 -16.65 -7.51
N ASP A 557 8.03 -16.07 -7.71
CA ASP A 557 7.89 -14.82 -8.47
C ASP A 557 8.89 -13.77 -7.96
N LEU A 558 9.79 -13.29 -8.82
CA LEU A 558 10.88 -12.37 -8.46
C LEU A 558 10.53 -10.92 -8.77
N THR A 559 10.90 -10.02 -7.88
CA THR A 559 10.76 -8.57 -8.02
C THR A 559 11.70 -7.88 -7.04
N GLY A 560 12.02 -6.60 -7.24
CA GLY A 560 12.86 -5.85 -6.32
C GLY A 560 14.23 -6.48 -6.10
N ASP A 561 14.68 -6.52 -4.86
CA ASP A 561 15.98 -7.06 -4.44
C ASP A 561 16.23 -8.48 -4.93
N GLU A 562 15.26 -9.38 -4.76
CA GLU A 562 15.39 -10.79 -5.18
C GLU A 562 15.62 -10.93 -6.69
N LEU A 563 15.00 -10.05 -7.50
CA LEU A 563 15.20 -10.04 -8.95
C LEU A 563 16.59 -9.53 -9.34
N PHE A 564 17.06 -8.46 -8.70
CA PHE A 564 18.36 -7.87 -9.04
C PHE A 564 19.52 -8.77 -8.60
N VAL A 565 19.39 -9.49 -7.48
CA VAL A 565 20.35 -10.56 -7.12
C VAL A 565 20.43 -11.59 -8.25
N ALA A 566 19.28 -12.10 -8.72
CA ALA A 566 19.25 -13.09 -9.79
C ALA A 566 19.81 -12.54 -11.13
N LEU A 567 19.53 -11.28 -11.47
CA LEU A 567 20.08 -10.66 -12.67
C LEU A 567 21.60 -10.52 -12.61
N HIS A 568 22.14 -10.03 -11.50
CA HIS A 568 23.58 -9.85 -11.28
C HIS A 568 24.36 -11.18 -11.23
N GLU A 569 23.70 -12.30 -10.91
CA GLU A 569 24.29 -13.64 -11.04
C GLU A 569 24.50 -14.08 -12.50
N HIS A 570 23.77 -13.46 -13.45
CA HIS A 570 23.81 -13.84 -14.87
C HIS A 570 24.49 -12.80 -15.78
N VAL A 571 24.37 -11.51 -15.47
CA VAL A 571 24.86 -10.41 -16.30
C VAL A 571 25.35 -9.24 -15.44
N ASP A 572 26.30 -8.47 -15.97
CA ASP A 572 26.71 -7.18 -15.39
C ASP A 572 25.68 -6.09 -15.74
N VAL A 573 24.70 -5.89 -14.86
CA VAL A 573 23.62 -4.94 -15.10
C VAL A 573 24.15 -3.50 -15.12
N ASP A 574 25.18 -3.19 -14.32
CA ASP A 574 25.80 -1.86 -14.26
C ASP A 574 26.47 -1.50 -15.60
N GLN A 575 27.22 -2.45 -16.17
CA GLN A 575 27.83 -2.27 -17.48
C GLN A 575 26.78 -2.01 -18.56
N ILE A 576 25.71 -2.82 -18.59
CA ILE A 576 24.64 -2.69 -19.60
C ILE A 576 23.93 -1.35 -19.44
N VAL A 577 23.51 -0.99 -18.22
CA VAL A 577 22.84 0.30 -17.98
C VAL A 577 23.72 1.47 -18.41
N SER A 578 25.01 1.45 -18.07
CA SER A 578 25.97 2.50 -18.44
C SER A 578 26.13 2.62 -19.96
N GLU A 579 26.33 1.49 -20.66
CA GLU A 579 26.48 1.44 -22.12
C GLU A 579 25.29 2.09 -22.85
N TYR A 580 24.06 1.79 -22.44
CA TYR A 580 22.85 2.25 -23.11
C TYR A 580 22.29 3.59 -22.57
N ALA A 581 22.79 4.08 -21.42
CA ALA A 581 22.45 5.41 -20.89
C ALA A 581 23.21 6.52 -21.63
N ASP A 582 24.50 6.31 -21.89
CA ASP A 582 25.40 7.30 -22.49
C ASP A 582 25.30 7.37 -24.02
N ASP A 583 25.00 6.24 -24.68
CA ASP A 583 24.87 6.16 -26.14
C ASP A 583 23.45 5.78 -26.57
N LYS A 584 22.73 6.72 -27.20
CA LYS A 584 21.40 6.51 -27.81
C LYS A 584 21.46 6.19 -29.31
N SER A 585 22.64 5.91 -29.86
CA SER A 585 22.83 5.55 -31.28
C SER A 585 21.98 4.33 -31.68
N TRP A 586 21.92 3.31 -30.82
CA TRP A 586 21.12 2.10 -31.02
C TRP A 586 19.63 2.40 -31.25
N MET A 587 19.06 3.41 -30.57
CA MET A 587 17.68 3.84 -30.78
C MET A 587 17.48 4.44 -32.16
N THR A 588 18.46 5.18 -32.67
CA THR A 588 18.41 5.76 -34.02
C THR A 588 18.43 4.65 -35.07
N THR A 589 19.38 3.72 -34.97
CA THR A 589 19.47 2.54 -35.85
C THR A 589 18.20 1.70 -35.79
N LEU A 590 17.63 1.51 -34.58
CA LEU A 590 16.39 0.77 -34.37
C LEU A 590 15.20 1.47 -35.03
N VAL A 591 15.02 2.78 -34.84
CA VAL A 591 13.95 3.58 -35.46
C VAL A 591 14.02 3.56 -36.99
N GLU A 592 15.22 3.65 -37.56
CA GLU A 592 15.43 3.54 -39.01
C GLU A 592 15.04 2.16 -39.54
N ARG A 593 15.46 1.08 -38.85
CA ARG A 593 15.11 -0.29 -39.22
C ARG A 593 13.60 -0.54 -39.09
N ILE A 594 12.95 -0.01 -38.05
CA ILE A 594 11.49 -0.07 -37.88
C ILE A 594 10.76 0.61 -39.02
N GLY A 595 11.26 1.76 -39.50
CA GLY A 595 10.67 2.48 -40.62
C GLY A 595 10.68 1.70 -41.95
N CYS A 596 11.57 0.70 -42.06
CA CYS A 596 11.75 -0.13 -43.25
C CYS A 596 11.15 -1.55 -43.12
N SER A 597 10.75 -1.97 -41.91
CA SER A 597 10.21 -3.32 -41.63
C SER A 597 8.70 -3.42 -41.85
N ASP A 598 8.18 -4.62 -42.15
CA ASP A 598 6.74 -4.90 -42.03
C ASP A 598 6.35 -4.69 -40.57
N PRO A 599 5.38 -3.82 -40.25
CA PRO A 599 5.00 -3.60 -38.86
C PRO A 599 4.55 -4.86 -38.10
N ARG A 600 4.11 -5.90 -38.83
CA ARG A 600 3.76 -7.21 -38.24
C ARG A 600 4.98 -8.03 -37.83
N SER A 601 6.17 -7.77 -38.36
CA SER A 601 7.42 -8.43 -37.99
C SER A 601 8.21 -7.70 -36.91
N LEU A 602 7.65 -6.64 -36.31
CA LEU A 602 8.30 -5.95 -35.19
C LEU A 602 8.15 -6.77 -33.90
N PRO A 603 9.18 -6.80 -33.03
CA PRO A 603 9.04 -7.38 -31.69
C PRO A 603 8.13 -6.50 -30.81
N VAL A 604 7.78 -6.98 -29.61
CA VAL A 604 7.13 -6.12 -28.60
C VAL A 604 8.11 -5.00 -28.22
N ASN A 605 7.62 -3.77 -28.14
CA ASN A 605 8.40 -2.60 -27.73
C ASN A 605 8.47 -2.52 -26.20
N PHE A 606 9.56 -3.02 -25.63
CA PHE A 606 9.78 -2.98 -24.18
C PHE A 606 11.22 -2.66 -23.77
N ILE A 607 12.19 -2.70 -24.70
CA ILE A 607 13.62 -2.61 -24.37
C ILE A 607 14.00 -1.26 -23.78
N GLU A 608 13.65 -0.16 -24.45
CA GLU A 608 13.95 1.19 -23.95
C GLU A 608 13.39 1.38 -22.54
N TYR A 609 12.11 1.02 -22.36
CA TYR A 609 11.45 1.11 -21.06
C TYR A 609 12.09 0.18 -20.02
N LEU A 610 12.47 -1.05 -20.39
CA LEU A 610 13.17 -1.97 -19.50
C LEU A 610 14.53 -1.43 -19.07
N LEU A 611 15.30 -0.83 -19.96
CA LEU A 611 16.59 -0.23 -19.64
C LEU A 611 16.42 0.95 -18.68
N ASP A 612 15.43 1.81 -18.89
CA ASP A 612 15.11 2.90 -17.96
C ASP A 612 14.75 2.36 -16.56
N LEU A 613 13.95 1.29 -16.50
CA LEU A 613 13.59 0.65 -15.24
C LEU A 613 14.79 -0.02 -14.57
N LEU A 614 15.62 -0.73 -15.33
CA LEU A 614 16.83 -1.38 -14.84
C LEU A 614 17.80 -0.35 -14.29
N ALA A 615 18.02 0.76 -14.99
CA ALA A 615 18.89 1.83 -14.52
C ALA A 615 18.44 2.38 -13.16
N PHE A 616 17.16 2.71 -13.05
CA PHE A 616 16.58 3.25 -11.83
C PHE A 616 16.60 2.25 -10.67
N GLU A 617 16.14 1.02 -10.90
CA GLU A 617 16.03 0.01 -9.84
C GLU A 617 17.38 -0.62 -9.49
N ASN A 618 18.33 -0.70 -10.41
CA ASN A 618 19.70 -1.12 -10.12
C ASN A 618 20.39 -0.13 -9.19
N ALA A 619 20.18 1.18 -9.41
CA ALA A 619 20.65 2.19 -8.49
C ALA A 619 20.05 1.96 -7.09
N LEU A 620 18.73 1.78 -6.98
CA LEU A 620 18.09 1.48 -5.68
C LEU A 620 18.61 0.20 -5.03
N PHE A 621 18.87 -0.85 -5.82
CA PHE A 621 19.46 -2.09 -5.36
C PHE A 621 20.88 -1.88 -4.79
N ALA A 622 21.72 -1.10 -5.48
CA ALA A 622 23.08 -0.78 -5.04
C ALA A 622 23.12 0.04 -3.73
N HIS A 623 22.13 0.91 -3.49
CA HIS A 623 22.00 1.64 -2.22
C HIS A 623 21.57 0.75 -1.05
N GLY A 624 21.04 -0.44 -1.33
CA GLY A 624 20.61 -1.41 -0.33
C GLY A 624 19.24 -1.10 0.31
N GLY A 625 18.61 -2.14 0.86
CA GLY A 625 17.28 -2.08 1.47
C GLY A 625 16.14 -2.42 0.49
N LYS A 626 14.92 -2.51 1.01
CA LYS A 626 13.74 -2.84 0.20
C LYS A 626 13.24 -1.63 -0.59
N PHE A 627 12.96 -1.84 -1.86
CA PHE A 627 12.39 -0.81 -2.74
C PHE A 627 11.17 -1.31 -3.51
N ASN A 628 10.44 -0.36 -4.07
CA ASN A 628 9.22 -0.63 -4.80
C ASN A 628 9.54 -0.84 -6.28
N SER A 629 9.48 -2.09 -6.71
CA SER A 629 9.84 -2.47 -8.08
C SER A 629 8.67 -2.34 -9.06
N ARG A 630 9.00 -1.86 -10.25
CA ARG A 630 8.19 -1.83 -11.49
C ARG A 630 8.59 -2.94 -12.45
N ILE A 631 9.47 -3.86 -12.03
CA ILE A 631 9.86 -5.05 -12.78
C ILE A 631 9.46 -6.29 -11.97
N ARG A 632 8.81 -7.23 -12.64
CA ARG A 632 8.48 -8.54 -12.04
C ARG A 632 8.69 -9.64 -13.05
N ILE A 633 9.23 -10.77 -12.59
CA ILE A 633 9.30 -12.01 -13.35
C ILE A 633 8.45 -13.06 -12.64
N ASP A 634 7.54 -13.70 -13.38
CA ASP A 634 6.80 -14.88 -12.92
C ASP A 634 7.21 -16.12 -13.72
N SER A 635 6.66 -17.29 -13.39
CA SER A 635 6.93 -18.57 -14.05
C SER A 635 6.71 -18.62 -15.58
N LYS A 636 6.17 -17.58 -16.20
CA LYS A 636 5.80 -17.53 -17.62
C LYS A 636 6.39 -16.33 -18.38
N ARG A 637 6.65 -15.21 -17.70
CA ARG A 637 6.80 -13.91 -18.36
C ARG A 637 7.51 -12.85 -17.51
N LEU A 638 8.02 -11.84 -18.22
CA LEU A 638 8.42 -10.55 -17.68
C LEU A 638 7.20 -9.61 -17.64
N ILE A 639 7.04 -8.87 -16.55
CA ILE A 639 5.97 -7.91 -16.35
C ILE A 639 6.59 -6.56 -16.02
N LEU A 640 6.33 -5.57 -16.86
CA LEU A 640 6.76 -4.18 -16.65
C LEU A 640 5.55 -3.31 -16.31
N TYR A 641 5.66 -2.52 -15.25
CA TYR A 641 4.59 -1.62 -14.82
C TYR A 641 4.86 -0.21 -15.34
N GLN A 642 4.01 0.27 -16.25
CA GLN A 642 3.99 1.63 -16.78
C GLN A 642 3.11 2.51 -15.89
N ILE A 643 3.68 3.61 -15.39
CA ILE A 643 3.00 4.56 -14.51
C ILE A 643 2.68 5.82 -15.27
N ARG A 644 1.41 6.23 -15.26
CA ARG A 644 0.98 7.53 -15.76
C ARG A 644 1.02 8.55 -14.63
N ASN A 645 2.03 9.42 -14.66
CA ASN A 645 2.14 10.52 -13.71
C ASN A 645 1.39 11.74 -14.25
N LEU A 646 0.37 12.20 -13.52
CA LEU A 646 -0.46 13.35 -13.89
C LEU A 646 -0.18 14.58 -13.02
N ARG A 647 0.82 14.54 -12.12
CA ARG A 647 1.13 15.62 -11.18
C ARG A 647 1.54 16.93 -11.86
N ASN A 648 2.06 16.86 -13.08
CA ASN A 648 2.66 18.00 -13.80
C ASN A 648 1.78 18.53 -14.93
N ILE A 649 0.50 18.17 -14.99
CA ILE A 649 -0.40 18.71 -16.01
C ILE A 649 -0.67 20.19 -15.73
N CYS A 650 -0.36 21.05 -16.70
CA CYS A 650 -0.44 22.51 -16.59
C CYS A 650 -1.86 23.10 -16.83
N MET A 651 -2.92 22.31 -16.67
CA MET A 651 -4.31 22.77 -16.80
C MET A 651 -5.16 22.21 -15.65
N PRO A 652 -6.24 22.89 -15.25
CA PRO A 652 -7.12 22.41 -14.19
C PRO A 652 -7.72 21.05 -14.52
N ILE A 653 -7.86 20.19 -13.50
CA ILE A 653 -8.37 18.82 -13.66
C ILE A 653 -9.62 18.62 -12.82
N ILE A 654 -10.67 18.04 -13.41
CA ILE A 654 -11.84 17.54 -12.69
C ILE A 654 -11.87 16.02 -12.81
N VAL A 655 -11.90 15.31 -11.69
CA VAL A 655 -12.09 13.85 -11.69
C VAL A 655 -13.42 13.49 -11.07
N ILE A 656 -14.23 12.77 -11.83
CA ILE A 656 -15.53 12.26 -11.43
C ILE A 656 -15.37 10.76 -11.15
N ASP A 657 -15.04 10.45 -9.90
CA ASP A 657 -14.99 9.06 -9.42
C ASP A 657 -15.51 8.95 -7.99
N GLY A 658 -16.67 8.30 -7.85
CA GLY A 658 -17.33 8.11 -6.56
C GLY A 658 -16.66 7.09 -5.64
N THR A 659 -15.62 6.40 -6.10
CA THR A 659 -15.08 5.20 -5.45
C THR A 659 -13.60 5.20 -5.16
N MET A 660 -12.86 6.14 -5.75
CA MET A 660 -11.42 6.20 -5.52
C MET A 660 -11.09 6.74 -4.13
N ASP A 661 -10.14 6.10 -3.46
CA ASP A 661 -9.57 6.58 -2.19
C ASP A 661 -8.82 7.91 -2.36
N GLU A 662 -8.92 8.79 -1.37
CA GLU A 662 -8.33 10.13 -1.43
C GLU A 662 -6.81 10.10 -1.55
N ARG A 663 -6.15 9.20 -0.81
CA ARG A 663 -4.69 9.10 -0.78
C ARG A 663 -4.16 8.65 -2.13
N ILE A 664 -4.88 7.74 -2.79
CA ILE A 664 -4.53 7.32 -4.15
C ILE A 664 -4.65 8.50 -5.12
N MET A 665 -5.70 9.31 -4.99
CA MET A 665 -5.87 10.48 -5.86
C MET A 665 -4.76 11.51 -5.64
N ARG A 666 -4.40 11.80 -4.40
CA ARG A 666 -3.26 12.69 -4.09
C ARG A 666 -1.95 12.14 -4.66
N SER A 667 -1.73 10.83 -4.61
CA SER A 667 -0.55 10.22 -5.21
C SER A 667 -0.51 10.35 -6.73
N VAL A 668 -1.65 10.17 -7.42
CA VAL A 668 -1.72 10.23 -8.89
C VAL A 668 -1.68 11.68 -9.41
N PHE A 669 -2.39 12.58 -8.74
CA PHE A 669 -2.66 13.94 -9.21
C PHE A 669 -1.86 15.02 -8.49
N GLY A 670 -1.27 14.74 -7.32
CA GLY A 670 -0.54 15.69 -6.48
C GLY A 670 -1.35 16.19 -5.29
N GLU A 671 -0.71 16.96 -4.40
CA GLU A 671 -1.31 17.41 -3.13
C GLU A 671 -2.33 18.56 -3.28
N ASN A 672 -2.33 19.25 -4.42
CA ASN A 672 -3.28 20.33 -4.75
C ASN A 672 -4.68 19.81 -5.16
N ALA A 673 -5.16 18.74 -4.51
CA ALA A 673 -6.45 18.12 -4.77
C ALA A 673 -7.52 18.51 -3.73
N ARG A 674 -8.58 19.17 -4.19
CA ARG A 674 -9.79 19.47 -3.41
C ARG A 674 -10.81 18.35 -3.61
N ILE A 675 -11.33 17.80 -2.51
CA ILE A 675 -12.24 16.64 -2.55
C ILE A 675 -13.63 17.01 -2.06
N TYR A 676 -14.62 16.71 -2.89
CA TYR A 676 -16.03 16.85 -2.59
C TYR A 676 -16.69 15.46 -2.51
N ARG A 677 -17.03 15.03 -1.29
CA ARG A 677 -17.72 13.75 -1.00
C ARG A 677 -18.98 14.00 -0.17
N PRO A 678 -20.16 14.13 -0.79
CA PRO A 678 -21.39 14.38 -0.05
C PRO A 678 -21.92 13.11 0.62
N ASN A 679 -22.44 13.24 1.84
CA ASN A 679 -23.23 12.18 2.45
C ASN A 679 -24.69 12.27 1.96
N MET A 680 -25.19 11.22 1.31
CA MET A 680 -26.53 11.19 0.71
C MET A 680 -27.47 10.29 1.51
N LYS A 681 -28.71 10.73 1.71
CA LYS A 681 -29.74 9.90 2.35
C LYS A 681 -30.24 8.83 1.38
N THR A 682 -30.44 7.60 1.86
CA THR A 682 -31.19 6.57 1.14
C THR A 682 -32.36 6.10 2.01
N ASP A 683 -33.56 6.09 1.44
CA ASP A 683 -34.76 5.55 2.10
C ASP A 683 -35.06 4.10 1.65
N ALA A 684 -34.30 3.59 0.67
CA ALA A 684 -34.36 2.20 0.23
C ALA A 684 -33.97 1.19 1.32
N LYS A 685 -34.60 0.02 1.30
CA LYS A 685 -34.34 -1.09 2.24
C LYS A 685 -33.01 -1.76 1.90
N LEU A 686 -32.10 -1.86 2.88
CA LEU A 686 -30.79 -2.53 2.71
C LEU A 686 -30.53 -3.56 3.80
N ILE A 687 -30.57 -4.84 3.43
CA ILE A 687 -30.28 -5.97 4.31
C ILE A 687 -28.87 -6.51 3.99
N GLN A 688 -28.01 -6.61 5.01
CA GLN A 688 -26.66 -7.16 4.87
C GLN A 688 -26.40 -8.29 5.87
N ILE A 689 -25.68 -9.34 5.44
CA ILE A 689 -25.30 -10.45 6.33
C ILE A 689 -23.93 -10.25 7.00
N VAL A 690 -23.73 -10.84 8.18
CA VAL A 690 -22.51 -10.65 8.99
C VAL A 690 -21.52 -11.83 8.99
N ASP A 691 -21.95 -13.01 8.53
CA ASP A 691 -21.25 -14.28 8.77
C ASP A 691 -19.90 -14.39 8.05
N ALA A 692 -19.85 -13.98 6.79
CA ALA A 692 -18.69 -14.14 5.93
C ALA A 692 -18.73 -13.26 4.69
N GLY A 693 -17.55 -12.96 4.13
CA GLY A 693 -17.41 -12.18 2.90
C GLY A 693 -17.58 -12.97 1.61
N TYR A 694 -17.76 -14.30 1.71
CA TYR A 694 -17.91 -15.27 0.61
C TYR A 694 -17.08 -14.95 -0.66
N GLY A 695 -15.75 -14.94 -0.52
CA GLY A 695 -14.85 -14.80 -1.68
C GLY A 695 -14.85 -16.03 -2.60
N LYS A 696 -14.14 -15.95 -3.74
CA LYS A 696 -14.10 -17.00 -4.80
C LYS A 696 -13.93 -18.43 -4.26
N ARG A 697 -12.98 -18.66 -3.35
CA ARG A 697 -12.73 -19.98 -2.74
C ARG A 697 -13.89 -20.46 -1.87
N ALA A 698 -14.59 -19.55 -1.19
CA ALA A 698 -15.75 -19.89 -0.37
C ALA A 698 -16.97 -20.20 -1.25
N LEU A 699 -17.19 -19.42 -2.31
CA LEU A 699 -18.24 -19.66 -3.31
C LEU A 699 -18.05 -20.96 -4.09
N ALA A 700 -16.80 -21.42 -4.24
CA ALA A 700 -16.49 -22.72 -4.86
C ALA A 700 -16.86 -23.92 -3.98
N LYS A 701 -17.09 -23.74 -2.67
CA LYS A 701 -17.47 -24.85 -1.78
C LYS A 701 -18.93 -25.23 -2.00
N GLU A 702 -19.17 -26.49 -2.32
CA GLU A 702 -20.49 -27.03 -2.68
C GLU A 702 -21.60 -26.62 -1.70
N ASN A 703 -21.41 -26.89 -0.41
CA ASN A 703 -22.44 -26.61 0.60
C ASN A 703 -22.75 -25.11 0.72
N THR A 704 -21.72 -24.27 0.66
CA THR A 704 -21.88 -22.80 0.69
C THR A 704 -22.60 -22.32 -0.55
N ARG A 705 -22.19 -22.80 -1.73
CA ARG A 705 -22.83 -22.50 -3.01
C ARG A 705 -24.31 -22.86 -3.01
N LYS A 706 -24.65 -24.11 -2.69
CA LYS A 706 -26.05 -24.59 -2.68
C LYS A 706 -26.93 -23.82 -1.70
N ARG A 707 -26.37 -23.37 -0.58
CA ARG A 707 -27.09 -22.59 0.43
C ARG A 707 -27.39 -21.18 -0.09
N LEU A 708 -26.38 -20.47 -0.61
CA LEU A 708 -26.56 -19.13 -1.18
C LEU A 708 -27.48 -19.14 -2.41
N VAL A 709 -27.34 -20.10 -3.32
CA VAL A 709 -28.20 -20.20 -4.51
C VAL A 709 -29.67 -20.41 -4.14
N ARG A 710 -29.97 -21.17 -3.07
CA ARG A 710 -31.35 -21.33 -2.58
C ARG A 710 -31.94 -20.01 -2.12
N ILE A 711 -31.20 -19.25 -1.31
CA ILE A 711 -31.61 -17.93 -0.83
C ILE A 711 -31.81 -16.97 -2.00
N VAL A 712 -30.88 -16.96 -2.97
CA VAL A 712 -30.97 -16.07 -4.12
C VAL A 712 -32.18 -16.42 -4.98
N ASN A 713 -32.44 -17.70 -5.25
CA ASN A 713 -33.62 -18.12 -6.02
C ASN A 713 -34.93 -17.66 -5.35
N GLU A 714 -35.02 -17.70 -4.01
CA GLU A 714 -36.19 -17.20 -3.29
C GLU A 714 -36.35 -15.67 -3.39
N LEU A 715 -35.23 -14.95 -3.45
CA LEU A 715 -35.21 -13.49 -3.61
C LEU A 715 -35.39 -13.03 -5.07
N THR A 716 -35.35 -13.94 -6.05
CA THR A 716 -35.32 -13.59 -7.48
C THR A 716 -36.72 -13.63 -8.09
N ASP A 717 -37.14 -12.50 -8.65
CA ASP A 717 -38.33 -12.33 -9.48
C ASP A 717 -37.97 -11.52 -10.75
N ASP A 718 -38.96 -11.22 -11.59
CA ASP A 718 -38.77 -10.46 -12.85
C ASP A 718 -38.32 -9.00 -12.63
N THR A 719 -38.34 -8.51 -11.39
CA THR A 719 -37.88 -7.16 -11.02
C THR A 719 -36.55 -7.17 -10.26
N THR A 720 -35.88 -8.33 -10.22
CA THR A 720 -34.64 -8.55 -9.49
C THR A 720 -33.46 -8.71 -10.43
N VAL A 721 -32.36 -8.01 -10.15
CA VAL A 721 -31.07 -8.22 -10.79
C VAL A 721 -30.05 -8.73 -9.77
N CYS A 722 -29.28 -9.75 -10.14
CA CYS A 722 -28.26 -10.30 -9.26
C CYS A 722 -26.85 -9.89 -9.68
N CYS A 723 -25.93 -9.75 -8.72
CA CYS A 723 -24.52 -9.50 -8.99
C CYS A 723 -23.60 -10.39 -8.15
N SER A 724 -22.57 -10.96 -8.78
CA SER A 724 -21.54 -11.74 -8.10
C SER A 724 -20.21 -11.71 -8.86
N THR A 725 -19.28 -12.59 -8.49
CA THR A 725 -18.09 -12.85 -9.32
C THR A 725 -18.51 -13.43 -10.68
N LYS A 726 -17.78 -13.07 -11.75
CA LYS A 726 -18.09 -13.46 -13.15
C LYS A 726 -18.46 -14.94 -13.33
N ARG A 727 -17.68 -15.83 -12.72
CA ARG A 727 -17.92 -17.27 -12.81
C ARG A 727 -19.20 -17.68 -12.09
N PHE A 728 -19.41 -17.20 -10.88
CA PHE A 728 -20.60 -17.55 -10.08
C PHE A 728 -21.88 -17.01 -10.71
N ALA A 729 -21.86 -15.75 -11.18
CA ALA A 729 -22.98 -15.14 -11.88
C ALA A 729 -23.39 -15.96 -13.11
N LYS A 730 -22.42 -16.30 -13.97
CA LYS A 730 -22.67 -17.06 -15.20
C LYS A 730 -23.12 -18.50 -14.97
N GLU A 731 -22.56 -19.18 -13.96
CA GLU A 731 -22.78 -20.62 -13.77
C GLU A 731 -23.95 -20.97 -12.82
N HIS A 732 -24.36 -20.05 -11.93
CA HIS A 732 -25.22 -20.39 -10.78
C HIS A 732 -26.40 -19.46 -10.51
N LEU A 733 -26.43 -18.25 -11.06
CA LEU A 733 -27.55 -17.34 -10.89
C LEU A 733 -28.56 -17.55 -12.02
N LYS A 734 -29.85 -17.50 -11.67
CA LYS A 734 -30.96 -17.54 -12.62
C LYS A 734 -31.47 -16.12 -12.85
N GLY A 735 -32.01 -15.87 -14.03
CA GLY A 735 -32.53 -14.54 -14.41
C GLY A 735 -31.44 -13.53 -14.75
N GLU A 736 -31.81 -12.26 -14.72
CA GLU A 736 -30.93 -11.16 -15.09
C GLU A 736 -29.81 -10.97 -14.05
N SER A 737 -28.56 -10.98 -14.53
CA SER A 737 -27.41 -10.88 -13.66
C SER A 737 -26.21 -10.24 -14.32
N PHE A 738 -25.39 -9.60 -13.50
CA PHE A 738 -24.10 -9.06 -13.90
C PHE A 738 -22.99 -9.46 -12.94
N HIS A 739 -21.79 -8.97 -13.21
CA HIS A 739 -20.63 -9.24 -12.36
C HIS A 739 -19.91 -7.97 -11.95
N TYR A 740 -19.28 -8.03 -10.77
CA TYR A 740 -18.37 -7.00 -10.28
C TYR A 740 -17.33 -6.65 -11.35
N TRP A 741 -16.99 -5.36 -11.45
CA TRP A 741 -16.09 -4.75 -12.43
C TRP A 741 -16.57 -4.85 -13.90
N GLY A 742 -17.70 -5.50 -14.16
CA GLY A 742 -18.23 -5.74 -15.51
C GLY A 742 -19.15 -4.63 -16.03
N GLN A 743 -19.79 -3.86 -15.14
CA GLN A 743 -20.89 -2.96 -15.48
C GLN A 743 -20.71 -1.51 -15.02
N ARG A 744 -19.52 -0.93 -15.19
CA ARG A 744 -19.33 0.53 -15.00
C ARG A 744 -20.05 1.35 -16.09
N GLY A 745 -20.60 2.52 -15.75
CA GLY A 745 -21.26 3.41 -16.71
C GLY A 745 -22.56 2.96 -17.37
N THR A 746 -23.18 1.83 -17.01
CA THR A 746 -24.48 1.40 -17.58
C THR A 746 -25.67 1.87 -16.75
N ASN A 747 -26.75 2.23 -17.46
CA ASN A 747 -28.08 2.56 -16.93
C ASN A 747 -29.10 1.42 -17.11
N GLU A 748 -28.69 0.29 -17.67
CA GLU A 748 -29.54 -0.86 -18.03
C GLU A 748 -30.41 -1.38 -16.87
N TYR A 749 -29.94 -1.23 -15.64
CA TYR A 749 -30.61 -1.78 -14.46
C TYR A 749 -31.38 -0.75 -13.62
N SER A 750 -31.57 0.49 -14.09
CA SER A 750 -32.21 1.55 -13.29
C SER A 750 -33.65 1.22 -12.86
N ASP A 751 -34.34 0.44 -13.68
CA ASP A 751 -35.77 0.19 -13.53
C ASP A 751 -36.05 -1.02 -12.62
N TYR A 752 -35.03 -1.80 -12.29
CA TYR A 752 -35.16 -2.96 -11.40
C TYR A 752 -35.46 -2.51 -9.96
N ARG A 753 -36.37 -3.22 -9.30
CA ARG A 753 -36.75 -2.93 -7.92
C ARG A 753 -35.72 -3.45 -6.92
N ARG A 754 -35.16 -4.63 -7.19
CA ARG A 754 -34.30 -5.34 -6.24
C ARG A 754 -32.93 -5.65 -6.83
N VAL A 755 -31.89 -5.49 -6.03
CA VAL A 755 -30.53 -6.00 -6.32
C VAL A 755 -30.05 -6.96 -5.25
N VAL A 756 -29.53 -8.11 -5.67
CA VAL A 756 -28.96 -9.13 -4.77
C VAL A 756 -27.47 -9.31 -5.06
N LEU A 757 -26.62 -8.85 -4.15
CA LEU A 757 -25.18 -9.05 -4.20
C LEU A 757 -24.80 -10.37 -3.52
N VAL A 758 -24.24 -11.31 -4.29
CA VAL A 758 -23.89 -12.65 -3.81
C VAL A 758 -22.37 -12.77 -3.63
N GLY A 759 -21.93 -12.77 -2.37
CA GLY A 759 -20.51 -12.68 -2.01
C GLY A 759 -19.89 -11.32 -2.32
N GLY A 760 -18.73 -11.03 -1.74
CA GLY A 760 -18.09 -9.73 -1.90
C GLY A 760 -17.21 -9.60 -3.13
N ALA A 761 -17.00 -8.36 -3.59
CA ALA A 761 -15.93 -8.03 -4.52
C ALA A 761 -14.58 -8.22 -3.80
N ASN A 762 -13.94 -9.37 -4.01
CA ASN A 762 -12.68 -9.70 -3.36
C ASN A 762 -11.55 -9.68 -4.40
N PRO A 763 -10.80 -8.57 -4.52
CA PRO A 763 -9.69 -8.50 -5.45
C PRO A 763 -8.54 -9.41 -5.01
N ASN A 764 -7.63 -9.75 -5.93
CA ASN A 764 -6.46 -10.57 -5.61
C ASN A 764 -5.38 -9.70 -4.95
N PRO A 765 -5.08 -9.89 -3.65
CA PRO A 765 -4.17 -8.98 -2.96
C PRO A 765 -2.74 -9.02 -3.53
N THR A 766 -2.24 -10.19 -3.93
CA THR A 766 -0.90 -10.31 -4.54
C THR A 766 -0.76 -9.45 -5.79
N SER A 767 -1.78 -9.45 -6.66
CA SER A 767 -1.77 -8.60 -7.86
C SER A 767 -1.77 -7.11 -7.50
N ILE A 768 -2.57 -6.73 -6.49
CA ILE A 768 -2.66 -5.34 -6.03
C ILE A 768 -1.33 -4.87 -5.46
N VAL A 769 -0.66 -5.67 -4.63
CA VAL A 769 0.61 -5.29 -3.99
C VAL A 769 1.62 -4.83 -5.03
N HIS A 770 1.77 -5.56 -6.14
CA HIS A 770 2.70 -5.15 -7.19
C HIS A 770 2.26 -3.87 -7.91
N SER A 771 0.97 -3.72 -8.25
CA SER A 771 0.48 -2.47 -8.84
C SER A 771 0.67 -1.26 -7.92
N VAL A 772 0.48 -1.46 -6.61
CA VAL A 772 0.69 -0.42 -5.59
C VAL A 772 2.17 -0.08 -5.49
N ARG A 773 3.05 -1.06 -5.32
CA ARG A 773 4.50 -0.83 -5.33
C ARG A 773 4.92 -0.07 -6.59
N ALA A 774 4.44 -0.49 -7.75
CA ALA A 774 4.77 0.20 -8.99
C ALA A 774 4.27 1.65 -9.02
N LEU A 775 3.07 1.97 -8.54
CA LEU A 775 2.59 3.35 -8.45
C LEU A 775 3.46 4.20 -7.52
N TYR A 776 3.87 3.62 -6.40
CA TYR A 776 4.68 4.27 -5.37
C TYR A 776 6.18 3.98 -5.54
N TYR A 777 6.66 3.78 -6.77
CA TYR A 777 8.01 3.31 -7.06
C TYR A 777 9.12 4.20 -6.49
N ALA A 778 8.87 5.50 -6.38
CA ALA A 778 9.81 6.50 -5.83
C ALA A 778 9.65 6.75 -4.33
N ASP A 779 8.64 6.15 -3.68
CA ASP A 779 8.29 6.46 -2.28
C ASP A 779 8.85 5.43 -1.29
N SER A 780 8.61 5.66 0.01
CA SER A 780 8.07 4.66 0.93
C SER A 780 8.03 3.18 0.50
N TYR A 781 8.88 2.24 0.95
CA TYR A 781 8.67 0.83 0.57
C TYR A 781 7.27 0.40 1.01
N VAL A 782 6.49 -0.21 0.11
CA VAL A 782 5.12 -0.62 0.41
C VAL A 782 5.12 -2.00 1.04
N SER A 783 4.86 -2.04 2.34
CA SER A 783 4.82 -3.28 3.12
C SER A 783 3.48 -3.98 2.95
N ASP A 784 3.49 -5.24 2.52
CA ASP A 784 2.30 -6.10 2.46
C ASP A 784 1.98 -6.82 3.78
N ALA A 785 2.57 -6.36 4.88
CA ALA A 785 2.22 -6.78 6.23
C ALA A 785 0.76 -6.41 6.57
N GLY A 786 0.15 -7.24 7.42
CA GLY A 786 -1.20 -7.03 7.88
C GLY A 786 -1.61 -8.08 8.90
N ASP A 787 -2.79 -7.89 9.49
CA ASP A 787 -3.38 -8.84 10.43
C ASP A 787 -4.91 -8.76 10.41
N TYR A 788 -5.56 -9.71 11.07
CA TYR A 788 -7.00 -9.75 11.27
C TYR A 788 -7.47 -8.75 12.34
N ARG A 789 -7.96 -7.59 11.91
CA ARG A 789 -8.55 -6.56 12.77
C ARG A 789 -10.08 -6.63 12.79
N TRP A 790 -10.67 -6.04 13.83
CA TRP A 790 -12.11 -5.80 13.89
C TRP A 790 -12.43 -4.55 13.08
N VAL A 791 -13.23 -4.73 12.03
CA VAL A 791 -13.67 -3.64 11.14
C VAL A 791 -15.16 -3.42 11.34
N SER A 792 -15.50 -2.17 11.54
CA SER A 792 -16.84 -1.71 11.88
C SER A 792 -17.75 -1.53 10.67
N HIS A 793 -19.03 -1.85 10.82
CA HIS A 793 -20.07 -1.53 9.83
C HIS A 793 -20.72 -0.18 10.16
N LYS A 794 -21.13 0.57 9.13
CA LYS A 794 -21.96 1.79 9.28
C LYS A 794 -23.41 1.41 9.58
N TYR A 795 -23.61 0.80 10.73
CA TYR A 795 -24.89 0.28 11.20
C TYR A 795 -25.01 0.47 12.70
N VAL A 796 -26.16 0.94 13.15
CA VAL A 796 -26.59 0.98 14.55
C VAL A 796 -28.03 0.52 14.58
N ASP A 797 -28.33 -0.49 15.40
CA ASP A 797 -29.70 -0.97 15.59
C ASP A 797 -30.52 0.00 16.48
N PRO A 798 -31.86 -0.11 16.54
CA PRO A 798 -32.69 0.76 17.38
C PRO A 798 -32.36 0.71 18.88
N GLN A 799 -31.59 -0.27 19.33
CA GLN A 799 -31.14 -0.44 20.71
C GLN A 799 -29.74 0.16 20.96
N GLY A 800 -29.11 0.78 19.95
CA GLY A 800 -27.80 1.43 20.06
C GLY A 800 -26.60 0.52 19.82
N TYR A 801 -26.80 -0.71 19.34
CA TYR A 801 -25.70 -1.63 19.04
C TYR A 801 -25.28 -1.56 17.57
N GLY A 802 -23.99 -1.41 17.35
CA GLY A 802 -23.35 -1.61 16.05
C GLY A 802 -22.80 -3.04 15.90
N VAL A 803 -22.23 -3.30 14.71
CA VAL A 803 -21.63 -4.58 14.35
C VAL A 803 -20.20 -4.40 13.88
N ASP A 804 -19.28 -5.19 14.43
CA ASP A 804 -17.91 -5.34 13.92
C ASP A 804 -17.71 -6.73 13.32
N THR A 805 -16.91 -6.83 12.27
CA THR A 805 -16.51 -8.09 11.63
C THR A 805 -15.00 -8.23 11.59
N LYS A 806 -14.48 -9.44 11.82
CA LYS A 806 -13.05 -9.71 11.82
C LYS A 806 -12.56 -9.92 10.40
N ARG A 807 -11.66 -9.05 9.91
CA ARG A 807 -11.16 -9.05 8.53
C ARG A 807 -9.66 -8.84 8.50
N TRP A 808 -9.00 -9.41 7.50
CA TRP A 808 -7.62 -9.08 7.19
C TRP A 808 -7.55 -7.62 6.73
N THR A 809 -6.67 -6.85 7.33
CA THR A 809 -6.35 -5.47 6.96
C THR A 809 -4.85 -5.34 6.81
N TYR A 810 -4.42 -4.55 5.83
CA TYR A 810 -3.01 -4.22 5.65
C TYR A 810 -2.60 -3.10 6.61
N ASP A 811 -1.35 -3.17 7.06
CA ASP A 811 -0.76 -2.11 7.90
C ASP A 811 -0.42 -0.89 7.06
N ASP A 812 0.02 -1.10 5.82
CA ASP A 812 0.26 -0.03 4.87
C ASP A 812 -1.05 0.48 4.27
N GLU A 813 -1.37 1.73 4.60
CA GLU A 813 -2.59 2.40 4.17
C GLU A 813 -2.75 2.47 2.65
N ARG A 814 -1.64 2.50 1.90
CA ARG A 814 -1.67 2.57 0.43
C ARG A 814 -2.25 1.29 -0.18
N ILE A 815 -1.89 0.13 0.38
CA ILE A 815 -2.48 -1.15 -0.02
C ILE A 815 -3.94 -1.23 0.43
N GLN A 816 -4.21 -0.84 1.69
CA GLN A 816 -5.56 -0.91 2.25
C GLN A 816 -6.54 -0.06 1.44
N GLY A 817 -6.16 1.17 1.06
CA GLY A 817 -6.98 2.05 0.22
C GLY A 817 -7.29 1.46 -1.17
N TRP A 818 -6.31 0.77 -1.80
CA TRP A 818 -6.53 0.07 -3.07
C TRP A 818 -7.49 -1.11 -2.91
N ILE A 819 -7.33 -1.89 -1.84
CA ILE A 819 -8.22 -3.01 -1.52
C ILE A 819 -9.65 -2.50 -1.33
N ASP A 820 -9.84 -1.43 -0.57
CA ASP A 820 -11.17 -0.86 -0.28
C ASP A 820 -11.83 -0.29 -1.55
N SER A 821 -11.06 0.40 -2.40
CA SER A 821 -11.50 0.91 -3.71
C SER A 821 -11.95 -0.21 -4.66
N LEU A 822 -11.28 -1.37 -4.63
CA LEU A 822 -11.59 -2.51 -5.49
C LEU A 822 -12.60 -3.51 -4.86
N SER A 823 -12.96 -3.31 -3.60
CA SER A 823 -13.82 -4.20 -2.81
C SER A 823 -15.10 -3.50 -2.38
N SER A 824 -15.07 -2.74 -1.26
CA SER A 824 -16.26 -2.09 -0.70
C SER A 824 -16.88 -1.12 -1.70
N ALA A 825 -16.04 -0.29 -2.34
CA ALA A 825 -16.51 0.72 -3.27
C ALA A 825 -17.12 0.11 -4.55
N GLU A 826 -16.60 -1.03 -5.02
CA GLU A 826 -17.18 -1.78 -6.15
C GLU A 826 -18.55 -2.37 -5.79
N MET A 827 -18.74 -2.86 -4.56
CA MET A 827 -20.04 -3.31 -4.08
C MET A 827 -21.04 -2.17 -4.02
N VAL A 828 -20.62 -0.99 -3.53
CA VAL A 828 -21.43 0.24 -3.55
C VAL A 828 -21.83 0.59 -4.99
N GLN A 829 -20.89 0.59 -5.95
CA GLN A 829 -21.24 0.84 -7.36
C GLN A 829 -22.27 -0.15 -7.91
N SER A 830 -22.18 -1.41 -7.50
CA SER A 830 -23.13 -2.45 -7.92
C SER A 830 -24.52 -2.21 -7.35
N ILE A 831 -24.62 -1.78 -6.09
CA ILE A 831 -25.88 -1.38 -5.44
C ILE A 831 -26.53 -0.21 -6.20
N HIS A 832 -25.74 0.81 -6.57
CA HIS A 832 -26.28 2.00 -7.22
C HIS A 832 -26.72 1.79 -8.68
N ARG A 833 -26.59 0.58 -9.25
CA ARG A 833 -27.11 0.27 -10.59
C ARG A 833 -28.63 0.35 -10.67
N ILE A 834 -29.33 0.03 -9.57
CA ILE A 834 -30.79 0.18 -9.47
C ILE A 834 -31.23 1.55 -8.92
N ARG A 835 -30.28 2.48 -8.73
CA ARG A 835 -30.51 3.86 -8.27
C ARG A 835 -31.35 3.98 -6.97
N PRO A 836 -30.98 3.29 -5.88
CA PRO A 836 -31.74 3.30 -4.62
C PRO A 836 -31.81 4.67 -3.93
N LEU A 837 -30.99 5.63 -4.35
CA LEU A 837 -31.04 7.02 -3.85
C LEU A 837 -32.25 7.80 -4.35
N LEU A 838 -32.90 7.35 -5.43
CA LEU A 838 -33.98 8.07 -6.10
C LEU A 838 -35.38 7.51 -5.78
N ASP A 839 -35.45 6.34 -5.15
CA ASP A 839 -36.69 5.60 -4.97
C ASP A 839 -36.63 4.75 -3.68
N SER A 840 -37.55 5.00 -2.76
CA SER A 840 -37.65 4.31 -1.47
C SER A 840 -38.16 2.88 -1.58
N GLU A 841 -38.80 2.50 -2.70
CA GLU A 841 -39.32 1.14 -2.93
C GLU A 841 -38.23 0.14 -3.34
N LYS A 842 -37.01 0.63 -3.56
CA LYS A 842 -35.87 -0.21 -3.94
C LYS A 842 -35.42 -1.08 -2.76
N GLU A 843 -35.03 -2.32 -3.08
CA GLU A 843 -34.55 -3.30 -2.12
C GLU A 843 -33.13 -3.78 -2.47
N VAL A 844 -32.27 -3.81 -1.46
CA VAL A 844 -30.86 -4.20 -1.61
C VAL A 844 -30.55 -5.33 -0.62
N TYR A 845 -30.09 -6.46 -1.14
CA TYR A 845 -29.63 -7.60 -0.35
C TYR A 845 -28.13 -7.83 -0.57
N VAL A 846 -27.35 -7.77 0.51
CA VAL A 846 -25.90 -7.94 0.47
C VAL A 846 -25.52 -9.22 1.21
N LEU A 847 -25.31 -10.29 0.46
CA LEU A 847 -24.89 -11.59 0.98
C LEU A 847 -23.37 -11.65 1.16
N SER A 848 -22.84 -10.70 1.94
CA SER A 848 -21.42 -10.59 2.25
C SER A 848 -21.17 -9.70 3.48
N ASN A 849 -20.18 -10.02 4.29
CA ASN A 849 -19.80 -9.23 5.47
C ASN A 849 -18.77 -8.10 5.20
N ILE A 850 -18.60 -7.67 3.94
CA ILE A 850 -17.74 -6.52 3.60
C ILE A 850 -18.44 -5.23 4.03
N PRO A 851 -17.85 -4.41 4.92
CA PRO A 851 -18.42 -3.12 5.29
C PRO A 851 -18.64 -2.23 4.06
N LEU A 852 -19.76 -1.52 4.04
CA LEU A 852 -20.12 -0.58 2.98
C LEU A 852 -19.88 0.86 3.46
N GLU A 853 -18.89 1.53 2.88
CA GLU A 853 -18.47 2.85 3.36
C GLU A 853 -19.44 3.98 3.01
N GLN A 854 -20.15 3.92 1.88
CA GLN A 854 -21.02 5.03 1.45
C GLN A 854 -22.51 4.73 1.60
N VAL A 855 -22.86 3.51 2.02
CA VAL A 855 -24.25 3.08 2.15
C VAL A 855 -24.41 2.36 3.47
N ALA A 856 -25.26 2.89 4.35
CA ALA A 856 -25.56 2.28 5.64
C ALA A 856 -26.62 1.18 5.46
N PRO A 857 -26.39 -0.05 5.96
CA PRO A 857 -27.44 -1.04 6.03
C PRO A 857 -28.60 -0.58 6.92
N THR A 858 -29.84 -0.87 6.51
CA THR A 858 -31.01 -0.64 7.37
C THR A 858 -31.20 -1.80 8.35
N LYS A 859 -30.67 -2.98 8.02
CA LYS A 859 -30.75 -4.18 8.84
C LYS A 859 -29.54 -5.08 8.60
N MET A 860 -28.96 -5.61 9.68
CA MET A 860 -27.92 -6.63 9.60
C MET A 860 -28.36 -7.95 10.25
N LEU A 861 -28.07 -9.07 9.59
CA LEU A 861 -28.52 -10.40 9.99
C LEU A 861 -27.40 -11.45 9.85
N GLN A 862 -27.54 -12.57 10.52
CA GLN A 862 -26.85 -13.80 10.14
C GLN A 862 -27.56 -14.46 8.95
N LEU A 863 -26.84 -15.23 8.15
CA LEU A 863 -27.37 -15.93 6.98
C LEU A 863 -28.49 -16.88 7.39
N GLN A 864 -28.38 -17.51 8.56
CA GLN A 864 -29.42 -18.39 9.09
C GLN A 864 -30.69 -17.62 9.49
N GLU A 865 -30.56 -16.40 10.00
CA GLU A 865 -31.71 -15.54 10.33
C GLU A 865 -32.42 -15.13 9.04
N LEU A 866 -31.67 -14.78 7.99
CA LEU A 866 -32.23 -14.49 6.67
C LEU A 866 -32.94 -15.71 6.05
N GLU A 867 -32.37 -16.92 6.15
CA GLU A 867 -33.04 -18.14 5.69
C GLU A 867 -34.35 -18.41 6.41
N HIS A 868 -34.42 -18.06 7.69
CA HIS A 868 -35.65 -18.20 8.47
C HIS A 868 -36.70 -17.17 8.03
N GLU A 869 -36.31 -15.91 7.83
CA GLU A 869 -37.20 -14.85 7.33
C GLU A 869 -37.76 -15.15 5.94
N LEU A 870 -36.97 -15.81 5.08
CA LEU A 870 -37.39 -16.20 3.73
C LEU A 870 -38.07 -17.58 3.67
N GLY A 871 -38.17 -18.31 4.78
CA GLY A 871 -38.75 -19.67 4.78
C GLY A 871 -37.91 -20.72 4.03
N VAL A 872 -36.64 -20.43 3.70
CA VAL A 872 -35.73 -21.29 2.93
C VAL A 872 -35.06 -22.35 3.80
N ALA A 873 -35.04 -22.16 5.12
CA ALA A 873 -34.50 -23.12 6.07
C ALA A 873 -35.43 -24.36 6.20
N GLU A 874 -35.05 -25.47 5.57
CA GLU A 874 -35.58 -26.78 5.94
C GLU A 874 -35.03 -27.12 7.34
N ASN A 875 -35.82 -26.81 8.38
CA ASN A 875 -35.46 -27.10 9.77
C ASN A 875 -35.06 -28.58 9.88
N ASN A 876 -33.90 -28.89 10.46
CA ASN A 876 -33.44 -30.27 10.66
C ASN A 876 -34.53 -31.12 11.35
N SER A 877 -35.31 -30.52 12.25
CA SER A 877 -36.46 -31.16 12.88
C SER A 877 -37.55 -31.52 11.88
N THR A 878 -37.87 -30.62 10.95
CA THR A 878 -38.87 -30.84 9.88
C THR A 878 -38.38 -31.86 8.85
N LEU A 879 -37.11 -31.77 8.41
CA LEU A 879 -36.50 -32.76 7.51
C LEU A 879 -36.55 -34.17 8.11
N ILE A 880 -36.08 -34.32 9.36
CA ILE A 880 -36.03 -35.63 10.03
C ILE A 880 -37.45 -36.13 10.32
N ARG A 881 -38.39 -35.26 10.71
CA ARG A 881 -39.80 -35.61 10.88
C ARG A 881 -40.39 -36.17 9.60
N ASN A 882 -40.27 -35.45 8.48
CA ASN A 882 -40.82 -35.89 7.20
C ASN A 882 -40.24 -37.24 6.77
N LEU A 883 -38.93 -37.46 6.97
CA LEU A 883 -38.28 -38.74 6.69
C LEU A 883 -38.78 -39.88 7.60
N VAL A 884 -39.02 -39.60 8.88
CA VAL A 884 -39.60 -40.56 9.84
C VAL A 884 -41.01 -40.93 9.41
N GLU A 885 -41.87 -39.95 9.15
CA GLU A 885 -43.25 -40.16 8.72
C GLU A 885 -43.34 -40.91 7.40
N GLU A 886 -42.50 -40.58 6.42
CA GLU A 886 -42.43 -41.27 5.13
C GLU A 886 -41.97 -42.72 5.31
N CYS A 887 -40.92 -42.97 6.11
CA CYS A 887 -40.43 -44.32 6.37
C CYS A 887 -41.46 -45.19 7.10
N ILE A 888 -42.17 -44.62 8.06
CA ILE A 888 -43.25 -45.31 8.78
C ILE A 888 -44.41 -45.58 7.84
N LYS A 889 -44.84 -44.61 7.04
CA LYS A 889 -45.93 -44.78 6.07
C LYS A 889 -45.62 -45.84 5.01
N LYS A 890 -44.36 -45.92 4.56
CA LYS A 890 -43.94 -46.83 3.50
C LYS A 890 -43.58 -48.23 4.00
N ASN A 891 -42.93 -48.33 5.16
CA ASN A 891 -42.31 -49.58 5.62
C ASN A 891 -42.85 -50.06 6.98
N GLY A 892 -43.79 -49.33 7.59
CA GLY A 892 -44.28 -49.59 8.95
C GLY A 892 -43.26 -49.31 10.07
N ARG A 893 -42.02 -48.98 9.72
CA ARG A 893 -40.89 -48.82 10.66
C ARG A 893 -39.79 -47.93 10.10
N VAL A 894 -39.00 -47.34 10.99
CA VAL A 894 -37.80 -46.57 10.62
C VAL A 894 -36.61 -46.97 11.49
N SER A 895 -35.41 -47.11 10.91
CA SER A 895 -34.19 -47.50 11.63
C SER A 895 -33.21 -46.32 11.76
N ARG A 896 -32.35 -46.38 12.78
CA ARG A 896 -31.30 -45.35 12.97
C ARG A 896 -30.33 -45.34 11.79
N ALA A 897 -29.97 -46.50 11.27
CA ALA A 897 -29.07 -46.61 10.12
C ALA A 897 -29.71 -46.01 8.86
N ASN A 898 -31.01 -46.27 8.65
CA ASN A 898 -31.78 -45.71 7.55
C ASN A 898 -31.84 -44.18 7.63
N LEU A 899 -32.18 -43.61 8.79
CA LEU A 899 -32.20 -42.16 8.98
C LEU A 899 -30.83 -41.51 8.76
N ILE A 900 -29.75 -42.10 9.29
CA ILE A 900 -28.39 -41.59 9.07
C ILE A 900 -27.99 -41.67 7.60
N GLN A 901 -28.38 -42.75 6.91
CA GLN A 901 -28.12 -42.93 5.49
C GLN A 901 -28.87 -41.89 4.63
N GLN A 902 -30.15 -41.65 4.91
CA GLN A 902 -30.96 -40.66 4.18
C GLN A 902 -30.61 -39.21 4.54
N CYS A 903 -30.09 -38.97 5.75
CA CYS A 903 -29.58 -37.67 6.19
C CYS A 903 -28.11 -37.43 5.80
N ARG A 904 -27.46 -38.38 5.12
CA ARG A 904 -26.03 -38.30 4.78
C ARG A 904 -25.78 -37.09 3.89
N GLY A 905 -24.96 -36.15 4.40
CA GLY A 905 -24.66 -34.89 3.72
C GLY A 905 -25.66 -33.76 3.98
N LYS A 906 -26.77 -34.01 4.69
CA LYS A 906 -27.77 -33.01 5.12
C LYS A 906 -27.58 -32.60 6.58
N CYS A 907 -27.42 -33.55 7.50
CA CYS A 907 -27.16 -33.27 8.92
C CYS A 907 -26.29 -34.37 9.57
N SER A 908 -25.76 -34.11 10.78
CA SER A 908 -24.85 -35.05 11.47
C SER A 908 -25.63 -36.18 12.15
N ALA A 909 -25.01 -37.35 12.34
CA ALA A 909 -25.62 -38.45 13.11
C ALA A 909 -26.03 -38.01 14.53
N LYS A 910 -25.22 -37.14 15.18
CA LYS A 910 -25.57 -36.53 16.47
C LYS A 910 -26.81 -35.65 16.40
N THR A 911 -27.03 -34.96 15.28
CA THR A 911 -28.23 -34.13 15.03
C THR A 911 -29.46 -35.02 14.87
N VAL A 912 -29.34 -36.10 14.09
CA VAL A 912 -30.40 -37.12 13.93
C VAL A 912 -30.78 -37.69 15.29
N ASP A 913 -29.80 -38.14 16.07
CA ASP A 913 -30.05 -38.71 17.40
C ASP A 913 -30.76 -37.72 18.35
N ARG A 914 -30.32 -36.46 18.36
CA ARG A 914 -30.91 -35.41 19.21
C ARG A 914 -32.36 -35.11 18.84
N VAL A 915 -32.65 -34.96 17.55
CA VAL A 915 -34.00 -34.67 17.06
C VAL A 915 -34.93 -35.85 17.26
N MET A 916 -34.45 -37.08 17.06
CA MET A 916 -35.21 -38.31 17.29
C MET A 916 -35.65 -38.49 18.76
N ILE A 917 -34.92 -37.94 19.74
CA ILE A 917 -35.36 -37.97 21.15
C ILE A 917 -36.68 -37.20 21.33
N GLY A 918 -36.80 -36.02 20.72
CA GLY A 918 -38.03 -35.22 20.76
C GLY A 918 -39.16 -35.84 19.93
N LEU A 919 -38.86 -36.24 18.69
CA LEU A 919 -39.85 -36.84 17.78
C LEU A 919 -40.39 -38.18 18.29
N GLN A 920 -39.59 -38.98 19.00
CA GLN A 920 -40.06 -40.23 19.58
C GLN A 920 -41.21 -39.99 20.57
N ALA A 921 -41.09 -38.96 21.42
CA ALA A 921 -42.13 -38.59 22.36
C ALA A 921 -43.35 -37.97 21.66
N GLU A 922 -43.11 -37.12 20.66
CA GLU A 922 -44.16 -36.39 19.95
C GLU A 922 -45.02 -37.29 19.04
N LEU A 923 -44.41 -38.22 18.33
CA LEU A 923 -45.08 -39.15 17.40
C LEU A 923 -45.44 -40.48 18.08
N SER A 924 -45.32 -40.55 19.42
CA SER A 924 -45.62 -41.75 20.23
C SER A 924 -44.92 -43.02 19.75
N LEU A 925 -43.68 -42.91 19.23
CA LEU A 925 -42.98 -44.02 18.60
C LEU A 925 -42.41 -45.01 19.63
N VAL A 926 -42.61 -46.30 19.39
CA VAL A 926 -42.08 -47.38 20.25
C VAL A 926 -40.80 -47.94 19.64
N LYS A 927 -39.76 -48.10 20.47
CA LYS A 927 -38.51 -48.76 20.07
C LYS A 927 -38.70 -50.27 20.13
N GLN A 928 -38.47 -50.95 19.02
CA GLN A 928 -38.43 -52.41 18.93
C GLN A 928 -37.07 -52.90 18.42
N MET A 929 -36.71 -54.14 18.75
CA MET A 929 -35.52 -54.80 18.22
C MET A 929 -35.91 -55.92 17.26
N SER A 930 -35.22 -55.96 16.11
CA SER A 930 -35.24 -57.12 15.22
C SER A 930 -33.79 -57.46 14.86
N GLY A 931 -33.32 -58.62 15.35
CA GLY A 931 -31.90 -58.99 15.28
C GLY A 931 -31.00 -58.04 16.09
N ARG A 932 -29.97 -57.46 15.44
CA ARG A 932 -29.04 -56.49 16.06
C ARG A 932 -29.41 -55.03 15.82
N GLU A 933 -30.51 -54.74 15.11
CA GLU A 933 -30.89 -53.39 14.71
C GLU A 933 -32.14 -52.91 15.47
N ARG A 934 -32.10 -51.64 15.92
CA ARG A 934 -33.21 -50.98 16.62
C ARG A 934 -34.05 -50.16 15.64
N TYR A 935 -35.36 -50.33 15.70
CA TYR A 935 -36.33 -49.63 14.87
C TYR A 935 -37.33 -48.85 15.74
N TRP A 936 -37.88 -47.78 15.19
CA TRP A 936 -39.05 -47.09 15.71
C TRP A 936 -40.27 -47.44 14.86
N ILE A 937 -41.39 -47.73 15.54
CA ILE A 937 -42.69 -48.02 14.93
C ILE A 937 -43.77 -47.17 15.58
N LEU A 938 -44.91 -47.00 14.91
CA LEU A 938 -46.13 -46.58 15.58
C LEU A 938 -46.64 -47.74 16.44
N PRO A 939 -47.18 -47.48 17.64
CA PRO A 939 -47.84 -48.52 18.43
C PRO A 939 -49.00 -49.09 17.61
N GLU A 940 -49.10 -50.42 17.56
CA GLU A 940 -50.30 -51.07 17.02
C GLU A 940 -51.48 -50.60 17.86
N VAL A 941 -52.55 -50.17 17.19
CA VAL A 941 -53.82 -49.87 17.86
C VAL A 941 -54.46 -51.21 18.17
N GLU A 942 -54.13 -51.76 19.33
CA GLU A 942 -54.90 -52.79 20.05
C GLU A 942 -55.12 -52.38 21.51
#